data_AF-A0A7V6DF31-F1
#
_entry.id   AF-A0A7V6DF31-F1
#
_cell.length_a   1.000
_cell.length_b   1.000
_cell.length_c   1.000
_cell.angle_alpha   90.00
_cell.angle_beta   90.00
_cell.angle_gamma   90.00
#
_symmetry.space_group_name_H-M   'P 1'
#
loop_
_entity.id
_entity.type
_entity.pdbx_description
1 polymer ?
#
loop_
_entity_poly.entity_id
_entity_poly.type
_entity_poly.pdbx_seq_one_letter_code
_entity_poly.pdbx_strand_id
1 'polypeptide(L)'
;MLAALTLAGPAGAAQAAVGINPGLGPVPPLVLRATPADTWHSLFALGERGEFAVAAHLLDLGDVVPSEQPAVGREVAEKLYQVVQALRARLGSVPPASAETTSGETDRGEVVLLRFQRESVAGEVRVRRVLDPTSGETAWLFSRQTVATTPLWHRLLVLRKPLAAGAPLNVGLGQPPTALRRATPRECLLSFLETARQGRFAEAAHYLDLGALPPERQAFLGPRLARRLMFVLERRPWIDPETVADDPLGRPQPGMDDDRQRLGAIPVHEREIPVVLARYLDTERRFGWVFARETVQAIDTLYAAHGYGWLGDHLPRVFFTATVAGLQLWQWAALALVVGLGYGVARLVGHWLAIILRRLAARTRVTWDDYAVATLDGPLGIVLWAVVIAAGGAALGVSPQAAEVLRRLWHALLIGGAAWYGFKMLDAIASQLGAQGASGNAVALAVAPVVQKVGKFLVALLALMAVLDVVGVNVAAALAGVGLGGLAVAFAAQKTIENVFGALAIAADRPFKVGDLVRIGDVVGTVEDIGLRSTKLRTLERTLVVIPNGAVVADTIVNLTARDRMLFRTTVGLVYGTTQAQLTFVLDEVRRMLLDDPRVLVEGQRVRFVGFGASSLDIEILGYVATSDFLTFTTVAQDLNLRILEIVERSGSAFAYPSQTLYLARDQGLSPERAAAAAAVVAARQQAGELAVPEPPPALVETARRRRERGTEAAD
;
A
#
# COMPACT_ATOMS: atom_id res chain seq x y z
N MET A 1 4.79 8.55 14.67
CA MET A 1 4.55 8.72 16.11
C MET A 1 5.22 7.57 16.84
N LEU A 2 6.51 7.75 17.12
CA LEU A 2 7.44 6.76 17.67
C LEU A 2 7.94 7.34 18.99
N ALA A 3 7.58 6.72 20.11
CA ALA A 3 8.32 6.72 21.38
C ALA A 3 7.48 6.03 22.46
N ALA A 4 7.91 4.85 22.91
CA ALA A 4 7.87 4.37 24.31
C ALA A 4 8.00 2.84 24.34
N LEU A 5 9.25 2.36 24.33
CA LEU A 5 9.56 0.97 24.68
C LEU A 5 10.96 0.94 25.31
N THR A 6 11.02 1.43 26.55
CA THR A 6 12.12 1.18 27.49
C THR A 6 11.57 1.39 28.89
N LEU A 7 11.39 0.29 29.63
CA LEU A 7 11.83 0.12 31.02
C LEU A 7 11.19 -1.16 31.58
N ALA A 8 11.94 -2.26 31.47
CA ALA A 8 11.91 -3.29 32.50
C ALA A 8 12.47 -2.64 33.78
N GLY A 9 11.62 -2.49 34.81
CA GLY A 9 12.03 -2.13 36.17
C GLY A 9 12.33 -3.40 36.98
N PRO A 10 13.34 -3.38 37.86
CA PRO A 10 13.68 -4.54 38.69
C PRO A 10 12.67 -4.71 39.83
N ALA A 11 12.62 -5.93 40.37
CA ALA A 11 11.93 -6.31 41.58
C ALA A 11 12.15 -5.32 42.74
N GLY A 12 11.10 -5.06 43.51
CA GLY A 12 11.20 -4.33 44.79
C GLY A 12 10.18 -3.21 45.00
N ALA A 13 8.89 -3.41 44.67
CA ALA A 13 7.84 -2.57 45.24
C ALA A 13 7.44 -3.18 46.59
N ALA A 14 7.81 -2.52 47.69
CA ALA A 14 7.31 -2.82 49.02
C ALA A 14 5.77 -2.91 48.97
N GLN A 15 5.21 -4.09 49.20
CA GLN A 15 3.79 -4.25 49.46
C GLN A 15 3.46 -3.36 50.67
N ALA A 16 2.75 -2.26 50.44
CA ALA A 16 2.16 -1.50 51.53
C ALA A 16 1.33 -2.48 52.37
N ALA A 17 1.62 -2.59 53.66
CA ALA A 17 0.90 -3.47 54.57
C ALA A 17 -0.60 -3.16 54.45
N VAL A 18 -1.38 -4.14 54.00
CA VAL A 18 -2.83 -4.01 53.82
C VAL A 18 -3.47 -4.39 55.15
N GLY A 19 -4.17 -3.44 55.80
CA GLY A 19 -4.86 -3.68 57.08
C GLY A 19 -5.93 -4.76 57.02
N ILE A 20 -6.45 -5.19 58.16
CA ILE A 20 -7.27 -6.42 58.27
C ILE A 20 -8.50 -6.42 57.36
N ASN A 21 -9.17 -5.27 57.21
CA ASN A 21 -10.29 -5.06 56.27
C ASN A 21 -10.08 -3.73 55.54
N PRO A 22 -9.26 -3.69 54.48
CA PRO A 22 -8.80 -2.42 53.88
C PRO A 22 -9.95 -1.61 53.25
N GLY A 23 -11.04 -2.27 52.88
CA GLY A 23 -12.22 -1.67 52.28
C GLY A 23 -13.10 -0.88 53.23
N LEU A 24 -13.00 -1.12 54.53
CA LEU A 24 -13.80 -0.42 55.55
C LEU A 24 -13.18 0.90 56.01
N GLY A 25 -11.93 1.18 55.62
CA GLY A 25 -11.19 2.34 56.11
C GLY A 25 -10.73 2.20 57.57
N PRO A 26 -10.31 3.31 58.22
CA PRO A 26 -9.79 3.28 59.58
C PRO A 26 -10.87 2.86 60.59
N VAL A 27 -10.45 2.13 61.62
CA VAL A 27 -11.35 1.60 62.65
C VAL A 27 -11.92 2.76 63.49
N PRO A 28 -13.25 2.91 63.57
CA PRO A 28 -13.86 3.94 64.41
C PRO A 28 -13.57 3.69 65.90
N PRO A 29 -13.37 4.75 66.71
CA PRO A 29 -13.02 4.62 68.13
C PRO A 29 -14.10 3.91 68.98
N LEU A 30 -15.31 3.76 68.45
CA LEU A 30 -16.42 3.06 69.09
C LEU A 30 -16.31 1.52 69.00
N VAL A 31 -15.42 1.00 68.14
CA VAL A 31 -15.26 -0.45 67.91
C VAL A 31 -14.24 -1.02 68.88
N LEU A 32 -14.70 -1.72 69.92
CA LEU A 32 -13.82 -2.43 70.86
C LEU A 32 -13.66 -3.90 70.44
N ARG A 33 -12.42 -4.30 70.19
CA ARG A 33 -12.09 -5.65 69.67
C ARG A 33 -10.77 -6.21 70.23
N ALA A 34 -10.35 -5.74 71.40
CA ALA A 34 -9.10 -6.16 72.04
C ALA A 34 -9.19 -7.56 72.66
N THR A 35 -10.37 -7.97 73.11
CA THR A 35 -10.66 -9.32 73.63
C THR A 35 -11.91 -9.92 72.98
N PRO A 36 -12.10 -11.25 73.04
CA PRO A 36 -13.33 -11.90 72.59
C PRO A 36 -14.61 -11.30 73.20
N ALA A 37 -14.55 -10.91 74.47
CA ALA A 37 -15.66 -10.28 75.18
C ALA A 37 -15.95 -8.87 74.67
N ASP A 38 -14.92 -8.07 74.39
CA ASP A 38 -15.08 -6.73 73.80
C ASP A 38 -15.74 -6.80 72.43
N THR A 39 -15.31 -7.74 71.58
CA THR A 39 -15.90 -7.97 70.25
C THR A 39 -17.38 -8.36 70.35
N TRP A 40 -17.72 -9.21 71.32
CA TRP A 40 -19.10 -9.62 71.58
C TRP A 40 -19.97 -8.45 72.06
N HIS A 41 -19.52 -7.71 73.09
CA HIS A 41 -20.26 -6.56 73.61
C HIS A 41 -20.42 -5.44 72.58
N SER A 42 -19.37 -5.17 71.79
CA SER A 42 -19.40 -4.18 70.72
C SER A 42 -20.44 -4.51 69.66
N LEU A 43 -20.63 -5.79 69.30
CA LEU A 43 -21.67 -6.19 68.34
C LEU A 43 -23.08 -5.80 68.83
N PHE A 44 -23.38 -6.02 70.11
CA PHE A 44 -24.68 -5.65 70.67
C PHE A 44 -24.84 -4.14 70.82
N ALA A 45 -23.83 -3.45 71.35
CA ALA A 45 -23.88 -2.01 71.56
C ALA A 45 -24.08 -1.25 70.23
N LEU A 46 -23.42 -1.69 69.16
CA LEU A 46 -23.58 -1.12 67.81
C LEU A 46 -24.89 -1.57 67.16
N GLY A 47 -25.29 -2.84 67.36
CA GLY A 47 -26.54 -3.38 66.82
C GLY A 47 -27.80 -2.75 67.39
N GLU A 48 -27.84 -2.43 68.69
CA GLU A 48 -28.94 -1.71 69.34
C GLU A 48 -29.11 -0.28 68.80
N ARG A 49 -28.01 0.33 68.36
CA ARG A 49 -27.99 1.66 67.72
C ARG A 49 -28.26 1.62 66.20
N GLY A 50 -28.37 0.41 65.62
CA GLY A 50 -28.51 0.22 64.17
C GLY A 50 -27.25 0.57 63.37
N GLU A 51 -26.09 0.73 64.01
CA GLU A 51 -24.82 1.13 63.39
C GLU A 51 -24.08 -0.06 62.75
N PHE A 52 -24.76 -0.81 61.88
CA PHE A 52 -24.21 -2.05 61.31
C PHE A 52 -23.01 -1.84 60.38
N ALA A 53 -22.89 -0.66 59.77
CA ALA A 53 -21.71 -0.29 58.99
C ALA A 53 -20.45 -0.17 59.87
N VAL A 54 -20.60 0.28 61.12
CA VAL A 54 -19.52 0.34 62.11
C VAL A 54 -19.25 -1.05 62.68
N ALA A 55 -20.31 -1.83 62.93
CA ALA A 55 -20.20 -3.22 63.38
C ALA A 55 -19.48 -4.14 62.37
N ALA A 56 -19.44 -3.77 61.09
CA ALA A 56 -18.67 -4.48 60.06
C ALA A 56 -17.18 -4.63 60.41
N HIS A 57 -16.59 -3.70 61.17
CA HIS A 57 -15.19 -3.77 61.62
C HIS A 57 -14.93 -4.89 62.65
N LEU A 58 -15.97 -5.52 63.18
CA LEU A 58 -15.89 -6.69 64.06
C LEU A 58 -15.83 -8.01 63.28
N LEU A 59 -16.02 -8.00 61.96
CA LEU A 59 -16.05 -9.20 61.11
C LEU A 59 -14.70 -9.40 60.40
N ASP A 60 -14.23 -10.65 60.27
CA ASP A 60 -13.12 -10.98 59.37
C ASP A 60 -13.65 -11.09 57.93
N LEU A 61 -13.48 -10.01 57.16
CA LEU A 61 -13.91 -9.90 55.76
C LEU A 61 -12.73 -10.11 54.80
N GLY A 62 -11.65 -10.76 55.24
CA GLY A 62 -10.43 -10.91 54.44
C GLY A 62 -10.63 -11.70 53.15
N ASP A 63 -11.69 -12.51 53.06
CA ASP A 63 -12.07 -13.21 51.83
C ASP A 63 -13.02 -12.41 50.93
N VAL A 64 -13.48 -11.23 51.34
CA VAL A 64 -14.34 -10.31 50.57
C VAL A 64 -13.47 -9.24 49.91
N VAL A 65 -13.75 -8.93 48.64
CA VAL A 65 -13.01 -7.92 47.88
C VAL A 65 -13.15 -6.55 48.57
N PRO A 66 -12.06 -5.75 48.74
CA PRO A 66 -12.11 -4.51 49.51
C PRO A 66 -13.26 -3.56 49.14
N SER A 67 -13.57 -3.41 47.85
CA SER A 67 -14.67 -2.56 47.39
C SER A 67 -16.06 -2.98 47.88
N GLU A 68 -16.26 -4.26 48.22
CA GLU A 68 -17.54 -4.82 48.66
C GLU A 68 -17.65 -4.92 50.18
N GLN A 69 -16.54 -4.80 50.91
CA GLN A 69 -16.48 -4.94 52.36
C GLN A 69 -17.47 -4.03 53.11
N PRO A 70 -17.69 -2.75 52.75
CA PRO A 70 -18.67 -1.90 53.45
C PRO A 70 -20.11 -2.40 53.36
N ALA A 71 -20.51 -2.86 52.18
CA ALA A 71 -21.87 -3.32 51.93
C ALA A 71 -22.10 -4.71 52.53
N VAL A 72 -21.21 -5.66 52.24
CA VAL A 72 -21.28 -7.03 52.76
C VAL A 72 -21.13 -7.03 54.28
N GLY A 73 -20.16 -6.26 54.80
CA GLY A 73 -19.90 -6.17 56.22
C GLY A 73 -21.10 -5.63 57.01
N ARG A 74 -21.76 -4.58 56.50
CA ARG A 74 -23.01 -4.06 57.09
C ARG A 74 -24.10 -5.13 57.13
N GLU A 75 -24.34 -5.80 56.01
CA GLU A 75 -25.42 -6.79 55.88
C GLU A 75 -25.17 -8.01 56.78
N VAL A 76 -23.93 -8.53 56.77
CA VAL A 76 -23.57 -9.69 57.61
C VAL A 76 -23.60 -9.31 59.09
N ALA A 77 -23.17 -8.10 59.47
CA ALA A 77 -23.24 -7.65 60.87
C ALA A 77 -24.69 -7.55 61.36
N GLU A 78 -25.59 -7.03 60.52
CA GLU A 78 -27.03 -7.00 60.79
C GLU A 78 -27.62 -8.40 60.94
N LYS A 79 -27.35 -9.30 59.98
CA LYS A 79 -27.81 -10.70 60.03
C LYS A 79 -27.26 -11.42 61.27
N LEU A 80 -25.99 -11.23 61.60
CA LEU A 80 -25.35 -11.84 62.78
C LEU A 80 -26.02 -11.36 64.07
N TYR A 81 -26.23 -10.05 64.19
CA TYR A 81 -26.93 -9.49 65.34
C TYR A 81 -28.35 -10.05 65.48
N GLN A 82 -29.12 -10.15 64.40
CA GLN A 82 -30.46 -10.73 64.41
C GLN A 82 -30.46 -12.23 64.76
N VAL A 83 -29.49 -13.00 64.25
CA VAL A 83 -29.31 -14.42 64.60
C VAL A 83 -29.03 -14.58 66.08
N VAL A 84 -28.06 -13.82 66.59
CA VAL A 84 -27.68 -13.89 68.00
C VAL A 84 -28.83 -13.41 68.90
N GLN A 85 -29.58 -12.38 68.51
CA GLN A 85 -30.80 -11.96 69.22
C GLN A 85 -31.87 -13.05 69.25
N ALA A 86 -32.15 -13.69 68.12
CA ALA A 86 -33.12 -14.78 68.02
C ALA A 86 -32.72 -15.99 68.90
N LEU A 87 -31.41 -16.19 69.10
CA LEU A 87 -30.87 -17.20 70.02
C LEU A 87 -30.93 -16.73 71.50
N ARG A 88 -30.67 -15.45 71.77
CA ARG A 88 -30.67 -14.83 73.12
C ARG A 88 -32.06 -14.76 73.75
N ALA A 89 -33.11 -14.51 72.96
CA ALA A 89 -34.49 -14.37 73.44
C ALA A 89 -35.08 -15.63 74.16
N ARG A 90 -34.34 -16.75 74.19
CA ARG A 90 -34.76 -18.00 74.85
C ARG A 90 -33.72 -18.63 75.78
N LEU A 91 -32.47 -18.18 75.73
CA LEU A 91 -31.43 -18.58 76.68
C LEU A 91 -31.46 -17.55 77.81
N GLY A 92 -32.16 -17.86 78.90
CA GLY A 92 -32.13 -17.04 80.11
C GLY A 92 -30.68 -16.72 80.49
N SER A 93 -30.36 -15.43 80.55
CA SER A 93 -29.07 -14.84 80.97
C SER A 93 -27.82 -15.65 80.58
N VAL A 94 -27.21 -15.34 79.44
CA VAL A 94 -25.77 -15.61 79.25
C VAL A 94 -25.03 -14.84 80.36
N PRO A 95 -24.29 -15.49 81.28
CA PRO A 95 -23.43 -14.75 82.20
C PRO A 95 -22.25 -14.17 81.41
N PRO A 96 -21.71 -13.01 81.82
CA PRO A 96 -20.44 -12.56 81.28
C PRO A 96 -19.39 -13.56 81.76
N ALA A 97 -18.88 -14.41 80.86
CA ALA A 97 -17.74 -15.23 81.21
C ALA A 97 -16.53 -14.29 81.35
N SER A 98 -16.19 -14.02 82.60
CA SER A 98 -14.90 -13.55 83.06
C SER A 98 -13.76 -14.25 82.33
N ALA A 99 -12.71 -13.48 82.04
CA ALA A 99 -11.44 -13.94 81.54
C ALA A 99 -10.88 -15.14 82.33
N GLU A 100 -10.06 -15.94 81.65
CA GLU A 100 -9.20 -16.98 82.20
C GLU A 100 -9.89 -18.28 82.67
N THR A 101 -10.33 -19.13 81.74
CA THR A 101 -9.96 -20.58 81.72
C THR A 101 -10.51 -21.31 80.49
N THR A 102 -9.57 -21.82 79.71
CA THR A 102 -9.59 -22.91 78.72
C THR A 102 -10.84 -23.79 78.60
N SER A 103 -11.38 -23.88 77.37
CA SER A 103 -11.50 -25.17 76.69
C SER A 103 -11.62 -24.99 75.17
N GLY A 104 -10.53 -25.30 74.47
CA GLY A 104 -10.51 -25.47 73.02
C GLY A 104 -9.94 -24.29 72.23
N GLU A 105 -8.70 -23.88 72.51
CA GLU A 105 -7.90 -23.24 71.47
C GLU A 105 -7.67 -24.30 70.38
N THR A 106 -8.51 -24.29 69.36
CA THR A 106 -8.24 -25.05 68.14
C THR A 106 -6.96 -24.52 67.49
N ASP A 107 -6.24 -25.38 66.77
CA ASP A 107 -4.93 -25.22 66.09
C ASP A 107 -4.79 -23.98 65.16
N ARG A 108 -5.77 -23.06 65.14
CA ARG A 108 -5.90 -21.88 64.28
C ARG A 108 -6.14 -20.54 65.01
N GLY A 109 -6.09 -20.50 66.34
CA GLY A 109 -6.24 -19.24 67.11
C GLY A 109 -7.67 -18.67 67.16
N GLU A 110 -8.67 -19.56 67.25
CA GLU A 110 -10.11 -19.23 67.32
C GLU A 110 -10.69 -19.58 68.70
N VAL A 111 -11.66 -18.77 69.16
CA VAL A 111 -12.45 -18.97 70.39
C VAL A 111 -13.93 -19.05 70.03
N VAL A 112 -14.62 -20.06 70.57
CA VAL A 112 -16.07 -20.23 70.39
C VAL A 112 -16.82 -19.40 71.43
N LEU A 113 -17.60 -18.42 70.99
CA LEU A 113 -18.42 -17.56 71.86
C LEU A 113 -19.79 -18.16 72.17
N LEU A 114 -20.37 -18.90 71.23
CA LEU A 114 -21.70 -19.49 71.39
C LEU A 114 -21.77 -20.82 70.64
N ARG A 115 -22.26 -21.87 71.29
CA ARG A 115 -22.73 -23.10 70.64
C ARG A 115 -24.24 -23.16 70.73
N PHE A 116 -24.90 -23.51 69.63
CA PHE A 116 -26.35 -23.69 69.63
C PHE A 116 -26.75 -24.90 68.79
N GLN A 117 -27.83 -25.54 69.20
CA GLN A 117 -28.47 -26.61 68.46
C GLN A 117 -29.98 -26.39 68.50
N ARG A 118 -30.60 -26.20 67.33
CA ARG A 118 -32.04 -25.99 67.20
C ARG A 118 -32.55 -26.78 66.00
N GLU A 119 -33.54 -27.64 66.24
CA GLU A 119 -34.02 -28.62 65.25
C GLU A 119 -32.86 -29.46 64.69
N SER A 120 -32.76 -29.62 63.36
CA SER A 120 -31.66 -30.32 62.67
C SER A 120 -30.44 -29.45 62.38
N VAL A 121 -30.34 -28.25 62.99
CA VAL A 121 -29.28 -27.26 62.73
C VAL A 121 -28.46 -27.04 64.00
N ALA A 122 -27.17 -27.38 63.95
CA ALA A 122 -26.19 -27.05 64.97
C ALA A 122 -25.18 -26.05 64.41
N GLY A 123 -24.73 -25.10 65.23
CA GLY A 123 -23.80 -24.05 64.81
C GLY A 123 -23.00 -23.47 65.96
N GLU A 124 -21.89 -22.82 65.62
CA GLU A 124 -20.99 -22.20 66.57
C GLU A 124 -20.62 -20.78 66.11
N VAL A 125 -20.85 -19.77 66.94
CA VAL A 125 -20.35 -18.41 66.71
C VAL A 125 -18.92 -18.34 67.24
N ARG A 126 -17.96 -18.10 66.36
CA ARG A 126 -16.53 -18.05 66.70
C ARG A 126 -15.93 -16.67 66.44
N VAL A 127 -14.95 -16.29 67.25
CA VAL A 127 -14.05 -15.17 66.99
C VAL A 127 -12.62 -15.67 66.84
N ARG A 128 -11.86 -15.03 65.97
CA ARG A 128 -10.47 -15.35 65.67
C ARG A 128 -9.58 -14.18 66.03
N ARG A 129 -8.39 -14.49 66.54
CA ARG A 129 -7.33 -13.50 66.75
C ARG A 129 -6.61 -13.21 65.43
N VAL A 130 -6.59 -11.95 65.01
CA VAL A 130 -5.94 -11.47 63.78
C VAL A 130 -4.97 -10.35 64.11
N LEU A 131 -3.76 -10.40 63.56
CA LEU A 131 -2.76 -9.33 63.69
C LEU A 131 -2.94 -8.34 62.54
N ASP A 132 -3.11 -7.05 62.85
CA ASP A 132 -3.14 -6.01 61.84
C ASP A 132 -1.71 -5.69 61.38
N PRO A 133 -1.34 -5.96 60.12
CA PRO A 133 0.02 -5.72 59.65
C PRO A 133 0.35 -4.22 59.51
N THR A 134 -0.66 -3.33 59.55
CA THR A 134 -0.50 -1.87 59.42
C THR A 134 -0.31 -1.18 60.76
N SER A 135 -1.11 -1.55 61.77
CA SER A 135 -1.04 -0.95 63.11
C SER A 135 -0.20 -1.77 64.09
N GLY A 136 0.08 -3.05 63.80
CA GLY A 136 0.72 -3.98 64.73
C GLY A 136 -0.19 -4.44 65.88
N GLU A 137 -1.44 -3.97 65.92
CA GLU A 137 -2.40 -4.33 66.96
C GLU A 137 -3.02 -5.71 66.69
N THR A 138 -3.27 -6.44 67.77
CA THR A 138 -4.01 -7.71 67.70
C THR A 138 -5.49 -7.43 67.93
N ALA A 139 -6.34 -7.84 66.99
CA ALA A 139 -7.80 -7.68 67.06
C ALA A 139 -8.51 -9.04 67.05
N TRP A 140 -9.60 -9.17 67.83
CA TRP A 140 -10.49 -10.31 67.78
C TRP A 140 -11.69 -10.00 66.89
N LEU A 141 -11.85 -10.77 65.82
CA LEU A 141 -12.91 -10.59 64.83
C LEU A 141 -13.78 -11.84 64.76
N PHE A 142 -15.07 -11.71 64.47
CA PHE A 142 -15.88 -12.86 64.11
C PHE A 142 -15.23 -13.59 62.94
N SER A 143 -14.93 -14.87 63.16
CA SER A 143 -14.16 -15.67 62.22
C SER A 143 -14.81 -15.70 60.84
N ARG A 144 -14.03 -15.96 59.80
CA ARG A 144 -14.53 -16.14 58.43
C ARG A 144 -15.62 -17.20 58.36
N GLN A 145 -15.49 -18.27 59.15
CA GLN A 145 -16.52 -19.29 59.26
C GLN A 145 -17.83 -18.73 59.82
N THR A 146 -17.77 -17.92 60.88
CA THR A 146 -18.94 -17.22 61.44
C THR A 146 -19.55 -16.30 60.39
N VAL A 147 -18.74 -15.50 59.70
CA VAL A 147 -19.17 -14.57 58.65
C VAL A 147 -19.87 -15.33 57.50
N ALA A 148 -19.32 -16.46 57.07
CA ALA A 148 -19.87 -17.28 55.99
C ALA A 148 -21.14 -18.06 56.38
N THR A 149 -21.24 -18.50 57.64
CA THR A 149 -22.40 -19.26 58.16
C THR A 149 -23.54 -18.38 58.66
N THR A 150 -23.27 -17.14 59.02
CA THR A 150 -24.26 -16.17 59.52
C THR A 150 -25.49 -16.04 58.63
N PRO A 151 -25.37 -15.87 57.30
CA PRO A 151 -26.54 -15.69 56.46
C PRO A 151 -27.41 -16.96 56.40
N LEU A 152 -26.78 -18.13 56.40
CA LEU A 152 -27.47 -19.42 56.52
C LEU A 152 -28.28 -19.52 57.82
N TRP A 153 -27.66 -19.18 58.95
CA TRP A 153 -28.35 -19.17 60.25
C TRP A 153 -29.48 -18.15 60.28
N HIS A 154 -29.29 -16.98 59.67
CA HIS A 154 -30.33 -15.95 59.56
C HIS A 154 -31.54 -16.49 58.81
N ARG A 155 -31.33 -17.12 57.65
CA ARG A 155 -32.41 -17.74 56.88
C ARG A 155 -33.17 -18.82 57.66
N LEU A 156 -32.45 -19.70 58.34
CA LEU A 156 -33.04 -20.85 59.05
C LEU A 156 -33.70 -20.47 60.37
N LEU A 157 -33.02 -19.66 61.19
CA LEU A 157 -33.42 -19.38 62.57
C LEU A 157 -34.27 -18.12 62.70
N VAL A 158 -34.00 -17.10 61.86
CA VAL A 158 -34.70 -15.80 61.87
C VAL A 158 -35.83 -15.79 60.85
N LEU A 159 -35.54 -16.06 59.57
CA LEU A 159 -36.57 -16.05 58.51
C LEU A 159 -37.44 -17.32 58.48
N ARG A 160 -37.03 -18.40 59.18
CA ARG A 160 -37.70 -19.71 59.19
C ARG A 160 -37.95 -20.28 57.78
N LYS A 161 -37.10 -19.93 56.82
CA LYS A 161 -37.18 -20.49 55.46
C LYS A 161 -36.37 -21.78 55.43
N PRO A 162 -36.99 -22.95 55.17
CA PRO A 162 -36.24 -24.20 55.10
C PRO A 162 -35.20 -24.14 53.97
N LEU A 163 -34.06 -24.82 54.17
CA LEU A 163 -33.22 -25.22 53.04
C LEU A 163 -34.07 -26.13 52.15
N ALA A 164 -34.03 -25.93 50.83
CA ALA A 164 -34.74 -26.79 49.89
C ALA A 164 -34.23 -28.24 50.06
N ALA A 165 -34.99 -29.07 50.77
CA ALA A 165 -34.57 -30.41 51.14
C ALA A 165 -34.92 -31.41 50.02
N GLY A 166 -33.92 -32.17 49.56
CA GLY A 166 -34.03 -33.61 49.29
C GLY A 166 -34.75 -34.10 48.03
N ALA A 167 -35.27 -33.23 47.14
CA ALA A 167 -35.76 -33.71 45.85
C ALA A 167 -34.56 -33.95 44.91
N PRO A 168 -34.38 -35.14 44.32
CA PRO A 168 -33.27 -35.42 43.40
C PRO A 168 -33.21 -34.37 42.29
N LEU A 169 -32.10 -33.64 42.23
CA LEU A 169 -31.88 -32.65 41.18
C LEU A 169 -31.73 -33.36 39.83
N ASN A 170 -32.43 -32.85 38.81
CA ASN A 170 -32.38 -33.38 37.45
C ASN A 170 -32.71 -34.88 37.33
N VAL A 171 -33.81 -35.33 37.95
CA VAL A 171 -34.30 -36.73 37.87
C VAL A 171 -34.29 -37.33 36.46
N GLY A 172 -34.53 -36.49 35.44
CA GLY A 172 -34.56 -36.92 34.04
C GLY A 172 -33.21 -37.21 33.41
N LEU A 173 -32.08 -36.87 34.07
CA LEU A 173 -30.73 -37.21 33.61
C LEU A 173 -30.27 -38.62 34.07
N GLY A 174 -31.01 -39.26 34.97
CA GLY A 174 -30.60 -40.52 35.60
C GLY A 174 -29.70 -40.30 36.82
N GLN A 175 -29.01 -41.36 37.25
CA GLN A 175 -28.14 -41.28 38.43
C GLN A 175 -26.92 -40.38 38.18
N PRO A 176 -26.56 -39.50 39.13
CA PRO A 176 -25.41 -38.64 38.98
C PRO A 176 -24.10 -39.48 38.90
N PRO A 177 -23.11 -39.04 38.12
CA PRO A 177 -21.80 -39.68 38.08
C PRO A 177 -21.16 -39.76 39.47
N THR A 178 -20.49 -40.88 39.78
CA THR A 178 -19.89 -41.14 41.10
C THR A 178 -18.77 -40.17 41.50
N ALA A 179 -18.20 -39.43 40.53
CA ALA A 179 -17.10 -38.49 40.73
C ALA A 179 -17.51 -37.01 40.53
N LEU A 180 -18.78 -36.65 40.77
CA LEU A 180 -19.26 -35.28 40.59
C LEU A 180 -18.67 -34.32 41.64
N ARG A 181 -17.75 -33.46 41.21
CA ARG A 181 -17.04 -32.48 42.05
C ARG A 181 -17.68 -31.10 41.96
N ARG A 182 -18.39 -30.69 43.01
CA ARG A 182 -19.15 -29.43 43.07
C ARG A 182 -19.31 -28.89 44.50
N ALA A 183 -18.37 -29.21 45.38
CA ALA A 183 -18.46 -28.83 46.80
C ALA A 183 -18.33 -27.32 46.99
N THR A 184 -17.50 -26.65 46.18
CA THR A 184 -17.32 -25.21 46.18
C THR A 184 -17.78 -24.59 44.85
N PRO A 185 -18.11 -23.28 44.82
CA PRO A 185 -18.45 -22.57 43.58
C PRO A 185 -17.36 -22.68 42.52
N ARG A 186 -16.09 -22.53 42.94
CA ARG A 186 -14.92 -22.66 42.07
C ARG A 186 -14.79 -24.09 41.52
N GLU A 187 -14.88 -25.09 42.39
CA GLU A 187 -14.80 -26.50 41.98
C GLU A 187 -15.93 -26.86 40.99
N CYS A 188 -17.15 -26.38 41.22
CA CYS A 188 -18.28 -26.56 40.31
C CYS A 188 -18.00 -25.97 38.92
N LEU A 189 -17.55 -24.71 38.85
CA LEU A 189 -17.24 -24.04 37.58
C LEU A 189 -16.13 -24.79 36.81
N LEU A 190 -15.02 -25.11 37.48
CA LEU A 190 -13.87 -25.75 36.86
C LEU A 190 -14.22 -27.17 36.38
N SER A 191 -14.90 -27.95 37.22
CA SER A 191 -15.28 -29.33 36.88
C SER A 191 -16.32 -29.37 35.75
N PHE A 192 -17.26 -28.40 35.72
CA PHE A 192 -18.15 -28.23 34.57
C PHE A 192 -17.38 -27.95 33.28
N LEU A 193 -16.47 -26.97 33.29
CA LEU A 193 -15.67 -26.61 32.12
C LEU A 193 -14.80 -27.78 31.68
N GLU A 194 -14.15 -28.49 32.60
CA GLU A 194 -13.34 -29.67 32.29
C GLU A 194 -14.17 -30.79 31.66
N THR A 195 -15.30 -31.15 32.26
CA THR A 195 -16.18 -32.22 31.78
C THR A 195 -16.77 -31.87 30.40
N ALA A 196 -17.21 -30.62 30.23
CA ALA A 196 -17.73 -30.13 28.95
C ALA A 196 -16.64 -30.08 27.88
N ARG A 197 -15.41 -29.68 28.22
CA ARG A 197 -14.24 -29.73 27.32
C ARG A 197 -13.98 -31.15 26.85
N GLN A 198 -14.07 -32.15 27.72
CA GLN A 198 -13.88 -33.54 27.33
C GLN A 198 -14.99 -34.07 26.39
N GLY A 199 -16.00 -33.27 26.06
CA GLY A 199 -17.13 -33.65 25.19
C GLY A 199 -18.20 -34.45 25.91
N ARG A 200 -18.06 -34.65 27.23
CA ARG A 200 -18.98 -35.41 28.08
C ARG A 200 -20.15 -34.52 28.51
N PHE A 201 -20.91 -34.03 27.55
CA PHE A 201 -21.98 -33.05 27.81
C PHE A 201 -23.13 -33.61 28.64
N ALA A 202 -23.38 -34.93 28.58
CA ALA A 202 -24.35 -35.59 29.44
C ALA A 202 -23.95 -35.52 30.93
N GLU A 203 -22.68 -35.75 31.24
CA GLU A 203 -22.14 -35.58 32.59
C GLU A 203 -22.14 -34.11 33.00
N ALA A 204 -21.73 -33.21 32.09
CA ALA A 204 -21.71 -31.77 32.34
C ALA A 204 -23.12 -31.19 32.64
N ALA A 205 -24.18 -31.81 32.12
CA ALA A 205 -25.56 -31.39 32.40
C ALA A 205 -25.95 -31.52 33.88
N HIS A 206 -25.28 -32.40 34.65
CA HIS A 206 -25.52 -32.52 36.10
C HIS A 206 -25.04 -31.31 36.92
N TYR A 207 -24.25 -30.43 36.32
CA TYR A 207 -23.85 -29.14 36.92
C TYR A 207 -24.89 -28.04 36.71
N LEU A 208 -25.93 -28.26 35.91
CA LEU A 208 -26.97 -27.27 35.62
C LEU A 208 -28.23 -27.54 36.44
N ASP A 209 -28.89 -26.53 37.00
CA ASP A 209 -30.25 -26.69 37.54
C ASP A 209 -31.27 -26.75 36.39
N LEU A 210 -31.62 -27.97 35.98
CA LEU A 210 -32.63 -28.24 34.94
C LEU A 210 -34.03 -28.40 35.54
N GLY A 211 -34.26 -28.03 36.81
CA GLY A 211 -35.54 -28.22 37.49
C GLY A 211 -36.71 -27.45 36.89
N ALA A 212 -36.45 -26.47 36.01
CA ALA A 212 -37.48 -25.79 35.21
C ALA A 212 -37.99 -26.61 34.01
N LEU A 213 -37.25 -27.65 33.61
CA LEU A 213 -37.58 -28.50 32.46
C LEU A 213 -38.32 -29.78 32.92
N PRO A 214 -39.33 -30.25 32.18
CA PRO A 214 -39.95 -31.55 32.43
C PRO A 214 -38.92 -32.68 32.41
N PRO A 215 -38.98 -33.68 33.33
CA PRO A 215 -37.99 -34.75 33.44
C PRO A 215 -37.68 -35.44 32.11
N GLU A 216 -38.70 -35.73 31.31
CA GLU A 216 -38.59 -36.39 30.00
C GLU A 216 -37.69 -35.63 29.01
N ARG A 217 -37.59 -34.31 29.15
CA ARG A 217 -36.80 -33.45 28.25
C ARG A 217 -35.39 -33.17 28.77
N GLN A 218 -35.09 -33.48 30.03
CA GLN A 218 -33.80 -33.16 30.65
C GLN A 218 -32.66 -33.95 29.99
N ALA A 219 -32.87 -35.25 29.70
CA ALA A 219 -31.87 -36.08 29.02
C ALA A 219 -31.48 -35.55 27.62
N PHE A 220 -32.41 -34.92 26.91
CA PHE A 220 -32.17 -34.39 25.56
C PHE A 220 -31.65 -32.94 25.58
N LEU A 221 -32.26 -32.06 26.37
CA LEU A 221 -31.92 -30.63 26.41
C LEU A 221 -30.71 -30.33 27.29
N GLY A 222 -30.50 -31.07 28.37
CA GLY A 222 -29.41 -30.87 29.32
C GLY A 222 -28.03 -30.86 28.67
N PRO A 223 -27.64 -31.91 27.90
CA PRO A 223 -26.36 -31.93 27.20
C PRO A 223 -26.18 -30.77 26.22
N ARG A 224 -27.26 -30.39 25.52
CA ARG A 224 -27.23 -29.26 24.58
C ARG A 224 -26.98 -27.93 25.30
N LEU A 225 -27.67 -27.69 26.42
CA LEU A 225 -27.49 -26.49 27.24
C LEU A 225 -26.08 -26.45 27.84
N ALA A 226 -25.56 -27.58 28.34
CA ALA A 226 -24.18 -27.66 28.83
C ALA A 226 -23.15 -27.33 27.74
N ARG A 227 -23.35 -27.86 26.52
CA ARG A 227 -22.50 -27.56 25.37
C ARG A 227 -22.55 -26.08 24.98
N ARG A 228 -23.74 -25.48 24.93
CA ARG A 228 -23.93 -24.06 24.60
C ARG A 228 -23.29 -23.15 25.64
N LEU A 229 -23.50 -23.44 26.92
CA LEU A 229 -22.88 -22.68 28.01
C LEU A 229 -21.36 -22.78 27.97
N MET A 230 -20.80 -23.98 27.72
CA MET A 230 -19.35 -24.15 27.53
C MET A 230 -18.82 -23.25 26.40
N PHE A 231 -19.45 -23.25 25.23
CA PHE A 231 -19.00 -22.40 24.11
C PHE A 231 -19.08 -20.90 24.42
N VAL A 232 -20.11 -20.46 25.14
CA VAL A 232 -20.23 -19.07 25.58
C VAL A 232 -19.09 -18.73 26.54
N LEU A 233 -18.84 -19.57 27.55
CA LEU A 233 -17.83 -19.34 28.58
C LEU A 233 -16.39 -19.44 28.08
N GLU A 234 -16.11 -20.26 27.06
CA GLU A 234 -14.77 -20.41 26.50
C GLU A 234 -14.40 -19.36 25.45
N ARG A 235 -15.40 -18.75 24.79
CA ARG A 235 -15.12 -17.82 23.69
C ARG A 235 -14.39 -16.56 24.13
N ARG A 236 -14.64 -16.10 25.35
CA ARG A 236 -13.95 -14.97 26.00
C ARG A 236 -13.83 -15.22 27.50
N PRO A 237 -12.83 -14.63 28.17
CA PRO A 237 -12.67 -14.75 29.62
C PRO A 237 -13.70 -13.90 30.36
N TRP A 238 -14.97 -14.34 30.39
CA TRP A 238 -16.06 -13.63 31.08
C TRP A 238 -15.98 -13.75 32.61
N ILE A 239 -15.38 -14.84 33.09
CA ILE A 239 -15.28 -15.20 34.50
C ILE A 239 -13.82 -15.56 34.74
N ASP A 240 -13.21 -14.90 35.71
CA ASP A 240 -11.88 -15.26 36.20
C ASP A 240 -12.01 -16.34 37.28
N PRO A 241 -11.59 -17.60 37.03
CA PRO A 241 -11.73 -18.68 37.99
C PRO A 241 -11.03 -18.42 39.33
N GLU A 242 -9.97 -17.59 39.34
CA GLU A 242 -9.24 -17.27 40.57
C GLU A 242 -10.05 -16.37 41.52
N THR A 243 -10.95 -15.55 40.97
CA THR A 243 -11.82 -14.66 41.76
C THR A 243 -13.01 -15.38 42.39
N VAL A 244 -13.35 -16.56 41.87
CA VAL A 244 -14.48 -17.39 42.34
C VAL A 244 -14.15 -18.01 43.70
N ALA A 245 -15.11 -17.99 44.62
CA ALA A 245 -14.90 -18.49 45.98
C ALA A 245 -14.67 -20.01 46.01
N ASP A 246 -13.73 -20.42 46.85
CA ASP A 246 -13.39 -21.83 47.11
C ASP A 246 -13.87 -22.30 48.49
N ASP A 247 -14.87 -21.60 49.04
CA ASP A 247 -15.53 -21.99 50.28
C ASP A 247 -16.81 -22.78 49.94
N PRO A 248 -17.08 -23.93 50.59
CA PRO A 248 -18.33 -24.67 50.40
C PRO A 248 -19.61 -23.84 50.64
N LEU A 249 -19.54 -22.82 51.50
CA LEU A 249 -20.63 -21.90 51.79
C LEU A 249 -20.76 -20.76 50.77
N GLY A 250 -19.76 -20.58 49.91
CA GLY A 250 -19.68 -19.47 48.96
C GLY A 250 -19.28 -18.15 49.63
N ARG A 251 -19.23 -17.08 48.84
CA ARG A 251 -18.93 -15.72 49.31
C ARG A 251 -20.22 -14.90 49.37
N PRO A 252 -20.55 -14.23 50.49
CA PRO A 252 -21.70 -13.32 50.56
C PRO A 252 -21.55 -12.17 49.56
N GLN A 253 -22.64 -11.81 48.86
CA GLN A 253 -22.66 -10.73 47.86
C GLN A 253 -23.85 -9.79 48.14
N PRO A 254 -23.68 -8.46 48.02
CA PRO A 254 -24.74 -7.50 48.33
C PRO A 254 -25.99 -7.73 47.48
N GLY A 255 -27.16 -7.80 48.12
CA GLY A 255 -28.44 -7.92 47.42
C GLY A 255 -28.67 -9.26 46.70
N MET A 256 -27.85 -10.27 46.99
CA MET A 256 -28.01 -11.63 46.47
C MET A 256 -28.41 -12.59 47.60
N ASP A 257 -29.27 -13.56 47.29
CA ASP A 257 -29.68 -14.57 48.27
C ASP A 257 -28.50 -15.42 48.73
N ASP A 258 -28.53 -15.87 49.99
CA ASP A 258 -27.43 -16.59 50.63
C ASP A 258 -27.15 -18.00 50.05
N ASP A 259 -28.02 -18.49 49.17
CA ASP A 259 -27.86 -19.71 48.39
C ASP A 259 -27.51 -19.43 46.92
N ARG A 260 -27.10 -18.20 46.59
CA ARG A 260 -26.68 -17.77 45.26
C ARG A 260 -25.28 -17.19 45.29
N GLN A 261 -24.55 -17.35 44.19
CA GLN A 261 -23.25 -16.71 44.00
C GLN A 261 -23.06 -16.29 42.55
N ARG A 262 -22.90 -14.98 42.31
CA ARG A 262 -22.55 -14.44 41.00
C ARG A 262 -21.09 -14.73 40.69
N LEU A 263 -20.84 -15.27 39.51
CA LEU A 263 -19.50 -15.52 38.97
C LEU A 263 -19.02 -14.38 38.07
N GLY A 264 -19.95 -13.74 37.36
CA GLY A 264 -19.65 -12.66 36.42
C GLY A 264 -20.93 -12.19 35.73
N ALA A 265 -20.80 -11.38 34.68
CA ALA A 265 -21.90 -11.06 33.78
C ALA A 265 -21.43 -10.98 32.33
N ILE A 266 -22.32 -11.38 31.43
CA ILE A 266 -22.06 -11.41 30.00
C ILE A 266 -22.93 -10.34 29.33
N PRO A 267 -22.34 -9.38 28.61
CA PRO A 267 -23.07 -8.30 27.98
C PRO A 267 -23.82 -8.83 26.74
N VAL A 268 -25.15 -8.72 26.72
CA VAL A 268 -25.99 -9.05 25.56
C VAL A 268 -26.75 -7.80 25.15
N HIS A 269 -26.37 -7.21 24.01
CA HIS A 269 -26.84 -5.88 23.58
C HIS A 269 -26.56 -4.82 24.66
N GLU A 270 -27.58 -4.10 25.13
CA GLU A 270 -27.49 -3.06 26.18
C GLU A 270 -27.71 -3.61 27.61
N ARG A 271 -27.76 -4.94 27.79
CA ARG A 271 -28.04 -5.56 29.09
C ARG A 271 -26.94 -6.52 29.51
N GLU A 272 -26.61 -6.53 30.79
CA GLU A 272 -25.71 -7.52 31.37
C GLU A 272 -26.49 -8.68 31.98
N ILE A 273 -26.24 -9.90 31.49
CA ILE A 273 -26.87 -11.11 32.04
C ILE A 273 -25.90 -11.72 33.06
N PRO A 274 -26.26 -11.77 34.36
CA PRO A 274 -25.40 -12.35 35.38
C PRO A 274 -25.32 -13.88 35.24
N VAL A 275 -24.13 -14.43 35.40
CA VAL A 275 -23.90 -15.87 35.52
C VAL A 275 -23.83 -16.19 37.01
N VAL A 276 -24.73 -17.05 37.49
CA VAL A 276 -24.98 -17.29 38.92
C VAL A 276 -24.98 -18.80 39.20
N LEU A 277 -24.34 -19.21 40.29
CA LEU A 277 -24.48 -20.55 40.86
C LEU A 277 -25.49 -20.54 42.00
N ALA A 278 -26.22 -21.63 42.16
CA ALA A 278 -27.12 -21.90 43.26
C ALA A 278 -26.58 -23.03 44.13
N ARG A 279 -26.68 -22.87 45.44
CA ARG A 279 -26.37 -23.92 46.42
C ARG A 279 -27.59 -24.83 46.58
N TYR A 280 -27.35 -26.12 46.41
CA TYR A 280 -28.33 -27.19 46.50
C TYR A 280 -27.91 -28.20 47.57
N LEU A 281 -28.90 -28.83 48.22
CA LEU A 281 -28.68 -29.89 49.20
C LEU A 281 -29.05 -31.23 48.58
N ASP A 282 -28.05 -32.09 48.40
CA ASP A 282 -28.25 -33.42 47.84
C ASP A 282 -29.04 -34.33 48.78
N THR A 283 -29.58 -35.42 48.23
CA THR A 283 -30.30 -36.50 48.91
C THR A 283 -29.51 -37.09 50.09
N GLU A 284 -28.18 -37.10 50.01
CA GLU A 284 -27.26 -37.50 51.07
C GLU A 284 -26.93 -36.38 52.08
N ARG A 285 -27.66 -35.28 52.06
CA ARG A 285 -27.45 -34.08 52.91
C ARG A 285 -26.08 -33.42 52.73
N ARG A 286 -25.48 -33.57 51.54
CA ARG A 286 -24.24 -32.87 51.16
C ARG A 286 -24.58 -31.58 50.41
N PHE A 287 -23.88 -30.50 50.73
CA PHE A 287 -23.99 -29.25 49.96
C PHE A 287 -23.26 -29.40 48.63
N GLY A 288 -23.89 -28.91 47.56
CA GLY A 288 -23.27 -28.83 46.25
C GLY A 288 -23.72 -27.57 45.52
N TRP A 289 -22.88 -27.09 44.61
CA TRP A 289 -23.17 -25.94 43.76
C TRP A 289 -23.56 -26.41 42.36
N VAL A 290 -24.52 -25.71 41.75
CA VAL A 290 -24.95 -25.90 40.36
C VAL A 290 -25.20 -24.55 39.71
N PHE A 291 -25.15 -24.47 38.38
CA PHE A 291 -25.58 -23.26 37.68
C PHE A 291 -27.06 -23.01 37.96
N ALA A 292 -27.36 -21.83 38.48
CA ALA A 292 -28.68 -21.46 38.92
C ALA A 292 -29.67 -21.51 37.76
N ARG A 293 -30.94 -21.78 38.07
CA ARG A 293 -32.03 -21.80 37.09
C ARG A 293 -32.08 -20.57 36.20
N GLU A 294 -31.83 -19.39 36.77
CA GLU A 294 -31.80 -18.12 36.03
C GLU A 294 -30.70 -18.10 34.96
N THR A 295 -29.53 -18.67 35.28
CA THR A 295 -28.42 -18.82 34.33
C THR A 295 -28.77 -19.84 33.25
N VAL A 296 -29.36 -20.98 33.63
CA VAL A 296 -29.75 -22.03 32.69
C VAL A 296 -30.77 -21.53 31.67
N GLN A 297 -31.76 -20.77 32.12
CA GLN A 297 -32.77 -20.14 31.24
C GLN A 297 -32.16 -19.09 30.29
N ALA A 298 -31.05 -18.46 30.69
CA ALA A 298 -30.33 -17.50 29.86
C ALA A 298 -29.33 -18.13 28.88
N ILE A 299 -29.04 -19.44 28.96
CA ILE A 299 -28.03 -20.08 28.09
C ILE A 299 -28.33 -19.84 26.60
N ASP A 300 -29.59 -19.97 26.19
CA ASP A 300 -29.96 -19.84 24.78
C ASP A 300 -29.83 -18.41 24.27
N THR A 301 -30.15 -17.40 25.09
CA THR A 301 -29.98 -15.99 24.73
C THR A 301 -28.50 -15.61 24.69
N LEU A 302 -27.72 -16.10 25.65
CA LEU A 302 -26.25 -15.96 25.67
C LEU A 302 -25.60 -16.61 24.45
N TYR A 303 -26.06 -17.80 24.07
CA TYR A 303 -25.54 -18.54 22.92
C TYR A 303 -25.94 -17.91 21.58
N ALA A 304 -27.12 -17.32 21.47
CA ALA A 304 -27.51 -16.58 20.27
C ALA A 304 -26.62 -15.35 20.06
N ALA A 305 -26.25 -14.65 21.13
CA ALA A 305 -25.41 -13.46 21.06
C ALA A 305 -23.90 -13.77 20.89
N HIS A 306 -23.40 -14.76 21.64
CA HIS A 306 -21.96 -15.05 21.78
C HIS A 306 -21.57 -16.48 21.40
N GLY A 307 -22.49 -17.33 21.00
CA GLY A 307 -22.19 -18.69 20.55
C GLY A 307 -21.83 -18.76 19.06
N TYR A 308 -21.75 -20.00 18.56
CA TYR A 308 -21.44 -20.31 17.15
C TYR A 308 -22.70 -20.67 16.34
N GLY A 309 -23.90 -20.40 16.89
CA GLY A 309 -25.18 -20.67 16.23
C GLY A 309 -25.35 -22.13 15.80
N TRP A 310 -25.85 -22.35 14.58
CA TRP A 310 -26.08 -23.69 14.04
C TRP A 310 -24.79 -24.54 13.95
N LEU A 311 -23.65 -23.90 13.65
CA LEU A 311 -22.37 -24.58 13.50
C LEU A 311 -21.90 -25.21 14.81
N GLY A 312 -22.03 -24.49 15.94
CA GLY A 312 -21.59 -25.01 17.23
C GLY A 312 -22.50 -26.11 17.78
N ASP A 313 -23.76 -26.19 17.35
CA ASP A 313 -24.66 -27.29 17.70
C ASP A 313 -24.28 -28.60 16.98
N HIS A 314 -23.77 -28.55 15.74
CA HIS A 314 -23.58 -29.74 14.89
C HIS A 314 -22.12 -30.16 14.66
N LEU A 315 -21.17 -29.21 14.61
CA LEU A 315 -19.77 -29.54 14.31
C LEU A 315 -19.04 -30.11 15.53
N PRO A 316 -18.10 -31.05 15.36
CA PRO A 316 -17.26 -31.54 16.46
C PRO A 316 -16.48 -30.42 17.16
N ARG A 317 -16.24 -30.56 18.46
CA ARG A 317 -15.53 -29.56 19.30
C ARG A 317 -14.17 -29.15 18.71
N VAL A 318 -13.45 -30.11 18.12
CA VAL A 318 -12.12 -29.91 17.52
C VAL A 318 -12.11 -28.73 16.55
N PHE A 319 -13.21 -28.48 15.84
CA PHE A 319 -13.31 -27.38 14.89
C PHE A 319 -13.22 -25.98 15.50
N PHE A 320 -13.61 -25.83 16.78
CA PHE A 320 -13.66 -24.56 17.49
C PHE A 320 -12.48 -24.38 18.46
N THR A 321 -11.88 -25.47 18.94
CA THR A 321 -10.81 -25.41 19.94
C THR A 321 -9.43 -25.46 19.33
N ALA A 322 -9.25 -26.16 18.21
CA ALA A 322 -7.97 -26.18 17.52
C ALA A 322 -7.80 -24.87 16.72
N THR A 323 -6.75 -24.11 17.05
CA THR A 323 -6.35 -22.90 16.34
C THR A 323 -5.06 -23.16 15.57
N VAL A 324 -5.05 -22.76 14.30
CA VAL A 324 -3.88 -22.82 13.43
C VAL A 324 -3.67 -21.43 12.86
N ALA A 325 -2.50 -20.84 13.11
CA ALA A 325 -2.17 -19.46 12.74
C ALA A 325 -3.20 -18.41 13.24
N GLY A 326 -3.76 -18.62 14.44
CA GLY A 326 -4.73 -17.71 15.05
C GLY A 326 -6.16 -17.80 14.50
N LEU A 327 -6.45 -18.77 13.62
CA LEU A 327 -7.78 -19.07 13.10
C LEU A 327 -8.26 -20.44 13.58
N GLN A 328 -9.55 -20.55 13.90
CA GLN A 328 -10.18 -21.84 14.24
C GLN A 328 -10.34 -22.71 12.99
N LEU A 329 -10.31 -24.04 13.13
CA LEU A 329 -10.42 -24.96 11.99
C LEU A 329 -11.71 -24.77 11.16
N TRP A 330 -12.85 -24.43 11.79
CA TRP A 330 -14.06 -24.12 11.01
C TRP A 330 -13.91 -22.85 10.17
N GLN A 331 -13.12 -21.86 10.61
CA GLN A 331 -12.84 -20.65 9.84
C GLN A 331 -11.99 -20.99 8.61
N TRP A 332 -11.02 -21.90 8.75
CA TRP A 332 -10.26 -22.43 7.61
C TRP A 332 -11.14 -23.18 6.61
N ALA A 333 -12.01 -24.07 7.10
CA ALA A 333 -12.95 -24.79 6.25
C ALA A 333 -13.91 -23.82 5.53
N ALA A 334 -14.42 -22.82 6.24
CA ALA A 334 -15.29 -21.80 5.68
C ALA A 334 -14.56 -20.89 4.67
N LEU A 335 -13.29 -20.55 4.92
CA LEU A 335 -12.47 -19.80 3.97
C LEU A 335 -12.23 -20.62 2.70
N ALA A 336 -11.87 -21.90 2.83
CA ALA A 336 -11.70 -22.79 1.68
C ALA A 336 -13.00 -22.93 0.87
N LEU A 337 -14.14 -23.02 1.57
CA LEU A 337 -15.46 -23.05 0.95
C LEU A 337 -15.76 -21.74 0.21
N VAL A 338 -15.57 -20.58 0.85
CA VAL A 338 -15.74 -19.25 0.22
C VAL A 338 -14.87 -19.09 -1.01
N VAL A 339 -13.61 -19.54 -0.94
CA VAL A 339 -12.67 -19.50 -2.06
C VAL A 339 -13.14 -20.40 -3.21
N GLY A 340 -13.55 -21.65 -2.92
CA GLY A 340 -14.02 -22.59 -3.93
C GLY A 340 -15.35 -22.23 -4.56
N LEU A 341 -16.38 -21.95 -3.75
CA LEU A 341 -17.68 -21.47 -4.21
C LEU A 341 -17.56 -20.12 -4.91
N GLY A 342 -16.74 -19.22 -4.38
CA GLY A 342 -16.47 -17.93 -5.00
C GLY A 342 -15.86 -18.08 -6.38
N TYR A 343 -14.94 -19.02 -6.58
CA TYR A 343 -14.38 -19.30 -7.91
C TYR A 343 -15.48 -19.80 -8.87
N GLY A 344 -16.31 -20.74 -8.42
CA GLY A 344 -17.43 -21.26 -9.22
C GLY A 344 -18.44 -20.17 -9.61
N VAL A 345 -18.88 -19.37 -8.64
CA VAL A 345 -19.80 -18.24 -8.85
C VAL A 345 -19.17 -17.20 -9.75
N ALA A 346 -17.91 -16.81 -9.53
CA ALA A 346 -17.23 -15.83 -10.34
C ALA A 346 -17.06 -16.29 -11.80
N ARG A 347 -16.80 -17.57 -12.03
CA ARG A 347 -16.73 -18.16 -13.37
C ARG A 347 -18.10 -18.18 -14.04
N LEU A 348 -19.15 -18.57 -13.31
CA LEU A 348 -20.52 -18.60 -13.82
C LEU A 348 -20.98 -17.18 -14.18
N VAL A 349 -20.90 -16.25 -13.24
CA VAL A 349 -21.30 -14.84 -13.43
C VAL A 349 -20.47 -14.18 -14.52
N GLY A 350 -19.15 -14.41 -14.55
CA GLY A 350 -18.27 -13.89 -15.59
C GLY A 350 -18.68 -14.37 -16.98
N HIS A 351 -19.02 -15.66 -17.12
CA HIS A 351 -19.50 -16.24 -18.37
C HIS A 351 -20.85 -15.63 -18.80
N TRP A 352 -21.82 -15.53 -17.89
CA TRP A 352 -23.12 -14.90 -18.17
C TRP A 352 -23.00 -13.42 -18.53
N LEU A 353 -22.17 -12.66 -17.80
CA LEU A 353 -21.96 -11.25 -18.09
C LEU A 353 -21.29 -11.05 -19.45
N ALA A 354 -20.32 -11.91 -19.80
CA ALA A 354 -19.70 -11.89 -21.13
C ALA A 354 -20.70 -12.19 -22.25
N ILE A 355 -21.72 -13.03 -22.02
CA ILE A 355 -22.82 -13.26 -22.98
C ILE A 355 -23.68 -12.00 -23.13
N ILE A 356 -24.06 -11.37 -22.03
CA ILE A 356 -24.89 -10.16 -22.02
C ILE A 356 -24.17 -9.00 -22.71
N LEU A 357 -22.91 -8.77 -22.35
CA LEU A 357 -22.07 -7.73 -22.94
C LEU A 357 -21.88 -7.96 -24.43
N ARG A 358 -21.70 -9.21 -24.89
CA ARG A 358 -21.60 -9.52 -26.33
C ARG A 358 -22.89 -9.18 -27.08
N ARG A 359 -24.05 -9.44 -26.48
CA ARG A 359 -25.35 -9.04 -27.06
C ARG A 359 -25.56 -7.54 -27.11
N LEU A 360 -24.98 -6.80 -26.16
CA LEU A 360 -25.04 -5.33 -26.14
C LEU A 360 -24.09 -4.71 -27.16
N ALA A 361 -22.86 -5.22 -27.26
CA ALA A 361 -21.85 -4.80 -28.22
C ALA A 361 -22.31 -5.04 -29.68
N ALA A 362 -23.01 -6.15 -29.94
CA ALA A 362 -23.62 -6.40 -31.25
C ALA A 362 -24.67 -5.35 -31.69
N ARG A 363 -25.11 -4.44 -30.81
CA ARG A 363 -26.02 -3.32 -31.14
C ARG A 363 -25.28 -2.03 -31.49
N THR A 364 -23.99 -1.94 -31.21
CA THR A 364 -23.17 -0.78 -31.52
C THR A 364 -22.46 -0.96 -32.87
N ARG A 365 -22.20 0.16 -33.57
CA ARG A 365 -21.61 0.15 -34.92
C ARG A 365 -20.07 0.04 -34.92
N VAL A 366 -19.43 -0.04 -33.75
CA VAL A 366 -18.00 0.23 -33.57
C VAL A 366 -17.24 -1.06 -33.26
N THR A 367 -16.64 -1.69 -34.28
CA THR A 367 -15.92 -2.99 -34.17
C THR A 367 -14.92 -3.18 -33.01
N TRP A 368 -14.50 -2.13 -32.30
CA TRP A 368 -13.63 -2.22 -31.11
C TRP A 368 -14.35 -2.79 -29.86
N ASP A 369 -15.67 -2.60 -29.75
CA ASP A 369 -16.48 -3.04 -28.61
C ASP A 369 -16.57 -4.56 -28.50
N ASP A 370 -16.72 -5.27 -29.62
CA ASP A 370 -16.77 -6.72 -29.69
C ASP A 370 -15.46 -7.37 -29.20
N TYR A 371 -14.31 -6.75 -29.52
CA TYR A 371 -13.00 -7.18 -29.03
C TYR A 371 -12.79 -6.86 -27.55
N ALA A 372 -13.18 -5.66 -27.10
CA ALA A 372 -13.10 -5.28 -25.69
C ALA A 372 -13.96 -6.21 -24.81
N VAL A 373 -15.14 -6.60 -25.30
CA VAL A 373 -16.02 -7.52 -24.59
C VAL A 373 -15.49 -8.97 -24.63
N ALA A 374 -14.95 -9.43 -25.75
CA ALA A 374 -14.33 -10.75 -25.84
C ALA A 374 -13.10 -10.89 -24.92
N THR A 375 -12.40 -9.79 -24.65
CA THR A 375 -11.22 -9.76 -23.77
C THR A 375 -11.56 -9.71 -22.27
N LEU A 376 -12.79 -9.34 -21.90
CA LEU A 376 -13.28 -9.40 -20.52
C LEU A 376 -13.52 -10.85 -20.02
N ASP A 377 -13.67 -11.81 -20.94
CA ASP A 377 -13.86 -13.23 -20.63
C ASP A 377 -12.57 -13.85 -20.04
N GLY A 378 -12.63 -14.21 -18.76
CA GLY A 378 -11.48 -14.64 -17.94
C GLY A 378 -11.11 -13.63 -16.84
N PRO A 379 -10.53 -12.45 -17.17
CA PRO A 379 -10.09 -11.46 -16.19
C PRO A 379 -11.18 -10.98 -15.23
N LEU A 380 -12.40 -10.80 -15.74
CA LEU A 380 -13.56 -10.45 -14.93
C LEU A 380 -13.86 -11.51 -13.86
N GLY A 381 -13.64 -12.80 -14.18
CA GLY A 381 -13.79 -13.89 -13.23
C GLY A 381 -12.81 -13.79 -12.06
N ILE A 382 -11.57 -13.33 -12.28
CA ILE A 382 -10.62 -13.10 -11.18
C ILE A 382 -11.07 -11.93 -10.30
N VAL A 383 -11.57 -10.85 -10.90
CA VAL A 383 -12.06 -9.68 -10.15
C VAL A 383 -13.29 -10.06 -9.30
N LEU A 384 -14.27 -10.74 -9.89
CA LEU A 384 -15.44 -11.23 -9.18
C LEU A 384 -15.05 -12.20 -8.06
N TRP A 385 -14.05 -13.05 -8.29
CA TRP A 385 -13.54 -13.96 -7.27
C TRP A 385 -12.90 -13.21 -6.10
N ALA A 386 -12.10 -12.18 -6.38
CA ALA A 386 -11.51 -11.32 -5.36
C ALA A 386 -12.59 -10.61 -4.51
N VAL A 387 -13.68 -10.15 -5.13
CA VAL A 387 -14.83 -9.55 -4.43
C VAL A 387 -15.51 -10.58 -3.51
N VAL A 388 -15.72 -11.82 -3.98
CA VAL A 388 -16.33 -12.86 -3.14
C VAL A 388 -15.43 -13.22 -1.96
N ILE A 389 -14.11 -13.29 -2.16
CA ILE A 389 -13.14 -13.52 -1.09
C ILE A 389 -13.19 -12.39 -0.05
N ALA A 390 -13.25 -11.14 -0.50
CA ALA A 390 -13.35 -9.97 0.40
C ALA A 390 -14.65 -9.98 1.22
N ALA A 391 -15.79 -10.24 0.57
CA ALA A 391 -17.09 -10.31 1.23
C ALA A 391 -17.17 -11.48 2.23
N GLY A 392 -16.69 -12.67 1.85
CA GLY A 392 -16.68 -13.85 2.72
C GLY A 392 -15.71 -13.69 3.90
N GLY A 393 -14.56 -13.05 3.69
CA GLY A 393 -13.62 -12.73 4.78
C GLY A 393 -14.23 -11.88 5.87
N ALA A 394 -14.94 -10.81 5.49
CA ALA A 394 -15.61 -9.92 6.44
C ALA A 394 -16.70 -10.65 7.25
N ALA A 395 -17.41 -11.59 6.63
CA ALA A 395 -18.48 -12.35 7.29
C ALA A 395 -17.96 -13.40 8.31
N LEU A 396 -16.71 -13.86 8.18
CA LEU A 396 -16.16 -14.96 8.99
C LEU A 396 -15.56 -14.53 10.34
N GLY A 397 -15.55 -13.23 10.64
CA GLY A 397 -15.01 -12.71 11.91
C GLY A 397 -13.55 -13.12 12.13
N VAL A 398 -12.76 -13.13 11.05
CA VAL A 398 -11.32 -13.48 11.08
C VAL A 398 -10.54 -12.52 11.96
N SER A 399 -9.42 -12.99 12.53
CA SER A 399 -8.55 -12.15 13.36
C SER A 399 -8.04 -10.92 12.58
N PRO A 400 -7.71 -9.79 13.23
CA PRO A 400 -7.21 -8.60 12.54
C PRO A 400 -5.96 -8.87 11.67
N GLN A 401 -5.11 -9.80 12.10
CA GLN A 401 -3.91 -10.23 11.36
C GLN A 401 -4.28 -11.01 10.09
N ALA A 402 -5.20 -11.97 10.21
CA ALA A 402 -5.71 -12.74 9.07
C ALA A 402 -6.49 -11.87 8.09
N ALA A 403 -7.26 -10.89 8.61
CA ALA A 403 -7.97 -9.91 7.80
C ALA A 403 -6.99 -9.10 6.92
N GLU A 404 -5.79 -8.78 7.41
CA GLU A 404 -4.81 -8.08 6.56
C GLU A 404 -4.17 -8.93 5.50
N VAL A 405 -3.82 -10.17 5.83
CA VAL A 405 -3.30 -11.09 4.82
C VAL A 405 -4.35 -11.29 3.73
N LEU A 406 -5.61 -11.49 4.10
CA LEU A 406 -6.70 -11.62 3.14
C LEU A 406 -6.88 -10.35 2.31
N ARG A 407 -6.73 -9.17 2.94
CA ARG A 407 -6.78 -7.89 2.23
C ARG A 407 -5.58 -7.71 1.28
N ARG A 408 -4.38 -8.19 1.59
CA ARG A 408 -3.26 -8.14 0.64
C ARG A 408 -3.51 -9.08 -0.53
N LEU A 409 -4.00 -10.29 -0.25
CA LEU A 409 -4.33 -11.29 -1.27
C LEU A 409 -5.43 -10.80 -2.23
N TRP A 410 -6.49 -10.15 -1.72
CA TRP A 410 -7.57 -9.62 -2.57
C TRP A 410 -7.05 -8.52 -3.52
N HIS A 411 -6.23 -7.57 -3.02
CA HIS A 411 -5.66 -6.53 -3.87
C HIS A 411 -4.69 -7.11 -4.91
N ALA A 412 -3.87 -8.09 -4.53
CA ALA A 412 -2.97 -8.77 -5.47
C ALA A 412 -3.74 -9.49 -6.58
N LEU A 413 -4.87 -10.15 -6.26
CA LEU A 413 -5.75 -10.77 -7.24
C LEU A 413 -6.37 -9.73 -8.19
N LEU A 414 -6.81 -8.58 -7.67
CA LEU A 414 -7.32 -7.49 -8.50
C LEU A 414 -6.26 -6.97 -9.48
N ILE A 415 -5.04 -6.73 -8.99
CA ILE A 415 -3.92 -6.28 -9.83
C ILE A 415 -3.62 -7.33 -10.90
N GLY A 416 -3.57 -8.61 -10.53
CA GLY A 416 -3.37 -9.71 -11.47
C GLY A 416 -4.47 -9.80 -12.54
N GLY A 417 -5.74 -9.64 -12.14
CA GLY A 417 -6.87 -9.58 -13.06
C GLY A 417 -6.79 -8.40 -14.02
N ALA A 418 -6.47 -7.20 -13.51
CA ALA A 418 -6.29 -6.00 -14.33
C ALA A 418 -5.11 -6.13 -15.30
N ALA A 419 -3.99 -6.71 -14.86
CA ALA A 419 -2.82 -6.97 -15.71
C ALA A 419 -3.15 -7.97 -16.83
N TRP A 420 -3.86 -9.05 -16.50
CA TRP A 420 -4.29 -10.04 -17.49
C TRP A 420 -5.24 -9.43 -18.53
N TYR A 421 -6.19 -8.60 -18.09
CA TYR A 421 -7.04 -7.83 -18.99
C TYR A 421 -6.21 -6.91 -19.89
N GLY A 422 -5.25 -6.17 -19.33
CA GLY A 422 -4.32 -5.33 -20.09
C GLY A 422 -3.55 -6.11 -21.16
N PHE A 423 -3.04 -7.30 -20.84
CA PHE A 423 -2.38 -8.16 -21.83
C PHE A 423 -3.31 -8.60 -22.95
N LYS A 424 -4.53 -9.04 -22.63
CA LYS A 424 -5.53 -9.41 -23.64
C LYS A 424 -5.94 -8.23 -24.51
N MET A 425 -6.09 -7.04 -23.92
CA MET A 425 -6.40 -5.83 -24.67
C MET A 425 -5.28 -5.48 -25.64
N LEU A 426 -4.02 -5.56 -25.22
CA LEU A 426 -2.87 -5.35 -26.10
C LEU A 426 -2.80 -6.39 -27.23
N ASP A 427 -3.17 -7.64 -26.96
CA ASP A 427 -3.30 -8.68 -27.99
C ASP A 427 -4.39 -8.34 -29.01
N ALA A 428 -5.54 -7.86 -28.54
CA ALA A 428 -6.62 -7.40 -29.42
C ALA A 428 -6.18 -6.21 -30.29
N ILE A 429 -5.58 -5.18 -29.70
CA ILE A 429 -5.07 -4.00 -30.43
C ILE A 429 -4.05 -4.41 -31.49
N ALA A 430 -3.08 -5.25 -31.12
CA ALA A 430 -2.05 -5.72 -32.05
C ALA A 430 -2.65 -6.51 -33.21
N SER A 431 -3.64 -7.38 -32.94
CA SER A 431 -4.34 -8.15 -33.96
C SER A 431 -5.10 -7.25 -34.94
N GLN A 432 -5.71 -6.17 -34.44
CA GLN A 432 -6.46 -5.24 -35.28
C GLN A 432 -5.55 -4.35 -36.14
N LEU A 433 -4.45 -3.86 -35.57
CA LEU A 433 -3.42 -3.14 -36.33
C LEU A 433 -2.80 -4.03 -37.42
N GLY A 434 -2.57 -5.31 -37.12
CA GLY A 434 -2.09 -6.29 -38.10
C GLY A 434 -3.10 -6.52 -39.23
N ALA A 435 -4.38 -6.66 -38.91
CA ALA A 435 -5.46 -6.83 -39.89
C ALA A 435 -5.59 -5.60 -40.81
N GLN A 436 -5.48 -4.38 -40.27
CA GLN A 436 -5.47 -3.14 -41.07
C GLN A 436 -4.20 -2.95 -41.90
N GLY A 437 -3.06 -3.45 -41.42
CA GLY A 437 -1.81 -3.43 -42.16
C GLY A 437 -1.87 -4.29 -43.44
N ALA A 438 -2.56 -5.43 -43.39
CA ALA A 438 -2.73 -6.31 -44.55
C ALA A 438 -3.49 -5.63 -45.71
N SER A 439 -4.27 -4.58 -45.42
CA SER A 439 -4.95 -3.71 -46.39
C SER A 439 -4.08 -2.59 -46.99
N GLY A 440 -2.76 -2.61 -46.80
CA GLY A 440 -1.82 -1.75 -47.54
C GLY A 440 -1.01 -0.74 -46.71
N ASN A 441 -1.14 -0.75 -45.38
CA ASN A 441 -0.36 0.13 -44.51
C ASN A 441 0.83 -0.62 -43.88
N ALA A 442 1.95 -0.68 -44.61
CA ALA A 442 3.17 -1.39 -44.20
C ALA A 442 3.71 -0.92 -42.83
N VAL A 443 3.46 0.33 -42.46
CA VAL A 443 3.84 0.89 -41.16
C VAL A 443 3.07 0.23 -40.02
N ALA A 444 1.77 -0.04 -40.19
CA ALA A 444 0.95 -0.67 -39.16
C ALA A 444 1.40 -2.11 -38.86
N LEU A 445 1.80 -2.87 -39.90
CA LEU A 445 2.35 -4.23 -39.75
C LEU A 445 3.66 -4.25 -38.96
N ALA A 446 4.53 -3.27 -39.19
CA ALA A 446 5.82 -3.19 -38.52
C ALA A 446 5.69 -2.71 -37.05
N VAL A 447 4.76 -1.81 -36.77
CA VAL A 447 4.61 -1.17 -35.45
C VAL A 447 3.81 -2.04 -34.48
N ALA A 448 2.80 -2.79 -34.94
CA ALA A 448 1.95 -3.62 -34.09
C ALA A 448 2.69 -4.53 -33.09
N PRO A 449 3.68 -5.36 -33.50
CA PRO A 449 4.39 -6.24 -32.56
C PRO A 449 5.27 -5.46 -31.57
N VAL A 450 5.77 -4.28 -31.95
CA VAL A 450 6.56 -3.43 -31.05
C VAL A 450 5.66 -2.86 -29.95
N VAL A 451 4.52 -2.27 -30.33
CA VAL A 451 3.53 -1.72 -29.40
C VAL A 451 3.02 -2.81 -28.44
N GLN A 452 2.74 -4.01 -28.96
CA GLN A 452 2.31 -5.14 -28.15
C GLN A 452 3.36 -5.53 -27.10
N LYS A 453 4.63 -5.72 -27.49
CA LYS A 453 5.70 -6.14 -26.58
C LYS A 453 6.03 -5.06 -25.55
N VAL A 454 6.15 -3.81 -25.98
CA VAL A 454 6.42 -2.66 -25.09
C VAL A 454 5.25 -2.46 -24.12
N GLY A 455 4.02 -2.49 -24.64
CA GLY A 455 2.82 -2.40 -23.81
C GLY A 455 2.74 -3.50 -22.77
N LYS A 456 3.02 -4.76 -23.14
CA LYS A 456 3.01 -5.89 -22.21
C LYS A 456 4.10 -5.74 -21.15
N PHE A 457 5.30 -5.29 -21.55
CA PHE A 457 6.36 -5.00 -20.59
C PHE A 457 5.92 -3.92 -19.58
N LEU A 458 5.31 -2.82 -20.05
CA LEU A 458 4.82 -1.75 -19.18
C LEU A 458 3.70 -2.22 -18.24
N VAL A 459 2.72 -2.98 -18.74
CA VAL A 459 1.65 -3.55 -17.90
C VAL A 459 2.22 -4.49 -16.84
N ALA A 460 3.18 -5.35 -17.21
CA ALA A 460 3.85 -6.24 -16.26
C ALA A 460 4.64 -5.46 -15.19
N LEU A 461 5.37 -4.41 -15.60
CA LEU A 461 6.13 -3.55 -14.71
C LEU A 461 5.22 -2.83 -13.71
N LEU A 462 4.12 -2.24 -14.19
CA LEU A 462 3.12 -1.57 -13.35
C LEU A 462 2.44 -2.54 -12.39
N ALA A 463 2.08 -3.73 -12.87
CA ALA A 463 1.50 -4.78 -12.03
C ALA A 463 2.47 -5.23 -10.94
N LEU A 464 3.76 -5.41 -11.27
CA LEU A 464 4.80 -5.73 -10.30
C LEU A 464 4.93 -4.64 -9.24
N MET A 465 5.01 -3.36 -9.64
CA MET A 465 5.08 -2.24 -8.71
C MET A 465 3.87 -2.17 -7.78
N ALA A 466 2.66 -2.36 -8.33
CA ALA A 466 1.44 -2.36 -7.53
C ALA A 466 1.41 -3.54 -6.52
N VAL A 467 1.88 -4.73 -6.92
CA VAL A 467 1.98 -5.87 -5.98
C VAL A 467 3.01 -5.60 -4.88
N LEU A 468 4.15 -4.98 -5.22
CA LEU A 468 5.16 -4.59 -4.25
C LEU A 468 4.61 -3.58 -3.23
N ASP A 469 3.78 -2.62 -3.66
CA ASP A 469 3.07 -1.69 -2.76
C ASP A 469 2.19 -2.43 -1.75
N VAL A 470 1.41 -3.39 -2.23
CA VAL A 470 0.52 -4.21 -1.40
C VAL A 470 1.29 -5.04 -0.35
N VAL A 471 2.51 -5.45 -0.66
CA VAL A 471 3.39 -6.17 0.28
C VAL A 471 4.06 -5.23 1.28
N GLY A 472 4.03 -3.90 1.04
CA GLY A 472 4.59 -2.87 1.90
C GLY A 472 6.01 -2.45 1.52
N VAL A 473 6.44 -2.75 0.29
CA VAL A 473 7.73 -2.27 -0.24
C VAL A 473 7.58 -0.81 -0.65
N ASN A 474 8.59 0.01 -0.37
CA ASN A 474 8.58 1.43 -0.76
C ASN A 474 8.67 1.58 -2.29
N VAL A 475 7.52 1.70 -2.95
CA VAL A 475 7.42 1.85 -4.39
C VAL A 475 8.02 3.16 -4.89
N ALA A 476 8.10 4.21 -4.07
CA ALA A 476 8.71 5.47 -4.48
C ALA A 476 10.19 5.30 -4.84
N ALA A 477 10.93 4.48 -4.07
CA ALA A 477 12.33 4.17 -4.37
C ALA A 477 12.47 3.33 -5.65
N ALA A 478 11.61 2.32 -5.82
CA ALA A 478 11.61 1.49 -7.03
C ALA A 478 11.22 2.31 -8.28
N LEU A 479 10.23 3.19 -8.17
CA LEU A 479 9.79 4.08 -9.23
C LEU A 479 10.87 5.11 -9.60
N ALA A 480 11.61 5.63 -8.61
CA ALA A 480 12.76 6.49 -8.87
C ALA A 480 13.86 5.75 -9.65
N GLY A 481 14.17 4.50 -9.28
CA GLY A 481 15.13 3.66 -10.00
C GLY A 481 14.68 3.33 -11.43
N VAL A 482 13.41 2.97 -11.61
CA VAL A 482 12.79 2.76 -12.94
C VAL A 482 12.79 4.05 -13.75
N GLY A 483 12.53 5.20 -13.13
CA GLY A 483 12.57 6.51 -13.80
C GLY A 483 13.97 6.83 -14.33
N LEU A 484 15.00 6.63 -13.52
CA LEU A 484 16.40 6.81 -13.93
C LEU A 484 16.81 5.82 -15.03
N GLY A 485 16.42 4.55 -14.90
CA GLY A 485 16.65 3.54 -15.93
C GLY A 485 15.90 3.85 -17.23
N GLY A 486 14.66 4.34 -17.14
CA GLY A 486 13.85 4.78 -18.26
C GLY A 486 14.46 5.97 -19.00
N LEU A 487 15.07 6.92 -18.27
CA LEU A 487 15.81 8.03 -18.87
C LEU A 487 17.02 7.54 -19.68
N ALA A 488 17.78 6.59 -19.15
CA ALA A 488 18.90 5.98 -19.87
C ALA A 488 18.45 5.27 -21.15
N VAL A 489 17.35 4.49 -21.07
CA VAL A 489 16.74 3.84 -22.25
C VAL A 489 16.23 4.88 -23.26
N ALA A 490 15.64 5.98 -22.80
CA ALA A 490 15.15 7.06 -23.66
C ALA A 490 16.31 7.73 -24.43
N PHE A 491 17.42 8.04 -23.75
CA PHE A 491 18.61 8.58 -24.41
C PHE A 491 19.20 7.59 -25.42
N ALA A 492 19.27 6.31 -25.10
CA ALA A 492 19.75 5.28 -26.03
C ALA A 492 18.82 5.12 -27.26
N ALA A 493 17.51 5.24 -27.06
CA ALA A 493 16.50 5.09 -28.11
C ALA A 493 16.29 6.38 -28.94
N GLN A 494 16.78 7.54 -28.49
CA GLN A 494 16.53 8.85 -29.08
C GLN A 494 16.74 8.86 -30.61
N LYS A 495 17.89 8.37 -31.09
CA LYS A 495 18.19 8.32 -32.54
C LYS A 495 17.30 7.37 -33.33
N THR A 496 16.83 6.29 -32.71
CA THR A 496 15.89 5.37 -33.38
C THR A 496 14.54 6.05 -33.55
N ILE A 497 14.05 6.72 -32.50
CA ILE A 497 12.78 7.46 -32.51
C ILE A 497 12.83 8.63 -33.50
N GLU A 498 13.93 9.39 -33.53
CA GLU A 498 14.17 10.49 -34.47
C GLU A 498 14.02 10.02 -35.92
N ASN A 499 14.59 8.87 -36.29
CA ASN A 499 14.49 8.32 -37.63
C ASN A 499 13.07 7.86 -37.99
N VAL A 500 12.32 7.30 -37.04
CA VAL A 500 10.93 6.88 -37.27
C VAL A 500 10.04 8.10 -37.50
N PHE A 501 10.18 9.14 -36.68
CA PHE A 501 9.46 10.40 -36.90
C PHE A 501 9.88 11.08 -38.21
N GLY A 502 11.16 10.98 -38.59
CA GLY A 502 11.63 11.43 -39.90
C GLY A 502 10.93 10.71 -41.06
N ALA A 503 10.80 9.38 -41.00
CA ALA A 503 10.04 8.62 -42.01
C ALA A 503 8.57 9.06 -42.08
N LEU A 504 7.94 9.26 -40.93
CA LEU A 504 6.54 9.67 -40.86
C LEU A 504 6.34 11.08 -41.44
N ALA A 505 7.25 12.01 -41.16
CA ALA A 505 7.24 13.36 -41.73
C ALA A 505 7.40 13.33 -43.27
N ILE A 506 8.36 12.55 -43.78
CA ILE A 506 8.54 12.36 -45.24
C ILE A 506 7.27 11.76 -45.86
N ALA A 507 6.63 10.80 -45.21
CA ALA A 507 5.41 10.16 -45.71
C ALA A 507 4.18 11.10 -45.68
N ALA A 508 4.09 11.98 -44.68
CA ALA A 508 3.01 12.94 -44.49
C ALA A 508 3.14 14.12 -45.46
N ASP A 509 4.30 14.78 -45.48
CA ASP A 509 4.52 16.01 -46.25
C ASP A 509 4.89 15.72 -47.71
N ARG A 510 5.41 14.51 -47.99
CA ARG A 510 5.83 14.03 -49.32
C ARG A 510 6.69 15.04 -50.11
N PRO A 511 7.79 15.57 -49.53
CA PRO A 511 8.68 16.51 -50.23
C PRO A 511 9.35 15.91 -51.48
N PHE A 512 9.44 14.58 -51.53
CA PHE A 512 9.90 13.79 -52.67
C PHE A 512 9.30 12.38 -52.62
N LYS A 513 9.42 11.64 -53.72
CA LYS A 513 8.97 10.24 -53.84
C LYS A 513 10.08 9.34 -54.35
N VAL A 514 9.88 8.03 -54.21
CA VAL A 514 10.76 7.04 -54.85
C VAL A 514 10.77 7.29 -56.36
N GLY A 515 11.96 7.42 -56.94
CA GLY A 515 12.19 7.80 -58.34
C GLY A 515 12.57 9.26 -58.57
N ASP A 516 12.36 10.17 -57.60
CA ASP A 516 12.74 11.57 -57.74
C ASP A 516 14.26 11.75 -57.65
N LEU A 517 14.82 12.64 -58.47
CA LEU A 517 16.19 13.15 -58.34
C LEU A 517 16.18 14.30 -57.33
N VAL A 518 16.88 14.11 -56.22
CA VAL A 518 16.92 15.06 -55.11
C VAL A 518 18.35 15.42 -54.75
N ARG A 519 18.53 16.60 -54.17
CA ARG A 519 19.74 16.99 -53.45
C ARG A 519 19.40 17.21 -51.99
N ILE A 520 20.07 16.46 -51.11
CA ILE A 520 19.92 16.53 -49.66
C ILE A 520 21.30 16.85 -49.09
N GLY A 521 21.46 18.04 -48.52
CA GLY A 521 22.78 18.59 -48.20
C GLY A 521 23.65 18.64 -49.46
N ASP A 522 24.81 17.98 -49.41
CA ASP A 522 25.76 17.88 -50.53
C ASP A 522 25.54 16.65 -51.43
N VAL A 523 24.63 15.75 -51.06
CA VAL A 523 24.40 14.50 -51.79
C VAL A 523 23.32 14.71 -52.85
N VAL A 524 23.66 14.45 -54.12
CA VAL A 524 22.72 14.44 -55.25
C VAL A 524 22.50 13.00 -55.73
N GLY A 525 21.25 12.56 -55.80
CA GLY A 525 20.91 11.23 -56.28
C GLY A 525 19.42 10.97 -56.44
N THR A 526 19.09 9.87 -57.10
CA THR A 526 17.72 9.41 -57.31
C THR A 526 17.27 8.55 -56.12
N VAL A 527 16.07 8.80 -55.59
CA VAL A 527 15.53 8.04 -54.46
C VAL A 527 15.19 6.62 -54.90
N GLU A 528 15.84 5.60 -54.30
CA GLU A 528 15.54 4.19 -54.58
C GLU A 528 14.51 3.61 -53.61
N ASP A 529 14.59 3.99 -52.33
CA ASP A 529 13.78 3.39 -51.26
C ASP A 529 13.66 4.36 -50.08
N ILE A 530 12.47 4.42 -49.48
CA ILE A 530 12.18 5.20 -48.27
C ILE A 530 11.77 4.19 -47.20
N GLY A 531 12.77 3.74 -46.41
CA GLY A 531 12.54 2.82 -45.31
C GLY A 531 12.15 3.52 -44.01
N LEU A 532 11.84 2.73 -42.96
CA LEU A 532 11.46 3.25 -41.65
C LEU A 532 12.60 4.02 -40.95
N ARG A 533 13.86 3.62 -41.15
CA ARG A 533 15.05 4.23 -40.50
C ARG A 533 15.84 5.16 -41.41
N SER A 534 15.85 4.89 -42.71
CA SER A 534 16.75 5.54 -43.65
C SER A 534 16.15 5.61 -45.04
N THR A 535 16.53 6.65 -45.79
CA THR A 535 16.25 6.85 -47.20
C THR A 535 17.50 6.51 -48.00
N LYS A 536 17.33 5.77 -49.10
CA LYS A 536 18.43 5.35 -49.97
C LYS A 536 18.41 6.15 -51.28
N LEU A 537 19.54 6.74 -51.62
CA LEU A 537 19.76 7.51 -52.84
C LEU A 537 20.80 6.82 -53.73
N ARG A 538 20.55 6.76 -55.04
CA ARG A 538 21.52 6.36 -56.05
C ARG A 538 22.16 7.60 -56.66
N THR A 539 23.46 7.79 -56.48
CA THR A 539 24.18 8.94 -57.07
C THR A 539 24.37 8.78 -58.57
N LEU A 540 24.81 9.85 -59.24
CA LEU A 540 25.16 9.84 -60.67
C LEU A 540 26.31 8.86 -60.98
N GLU A 541 27.22 8.65 -60.03
CA GLU A 541 28.28 7.63 -60.09
C GLU A 541 27.76 6.20 -59.86
N ARG A 542 26.43 6.03 -59.71
CA ARG A 542 25.74 4.79 -59.37
C ARG A 542 26.08 4.21 -57.99
N THR A 543 26.59 5.02 -57.07
CA THR A 543 26.82 4.63 -55.67
C THR A 543 25.53 4.72 -54.86
N LEU A 544 25.31 3.78 -53.92
CA LEU A 544 24.16 3.79 -53.01
C LEU A 544 24.52 4.54 -51.72
N VAL A 545 23.87 5.68 -51.49
CA VAL A 545 24.02 6.46 -50.26
C VAL A 545 22.80 6.22 -49.38
N VAL A 546 23.03 5.86 -48.12
CA VAL A 546 21.96 5.57 -47.15
C VAL A 546 21.99 6.65 -46.07
N ILE A 547 20.96 7.49 -46.06
CA ILE A 547 20.87 8.64 -45.14
C ILE A 547 19.81 8.34 -44.08
N PRO A 548 20.12 8.49 -42.77
CA PRO A 548 19.12 8.38 -41.72
C PRO A 548 17.98 9.38 -41.92
N ASN A 549 16.72 8.96 -41.75
CA ASN A 549 15.58 9.84 -42.03
C ASN A 549 15.55 11.08 -41.13
N GLY A 550 16.05 10.99 -39.89
CA GLY A 550 16.21 12.15 -39.02
C GLY A 550 17.13 13.22 -39.62
N ALA A 551 18.22 12.80 -40.25
CA ALA A 551 19.15 13.71 -40.94
C ALA A 551 18.54 14.27 -42.23
N VAL A 552 17.76 13.46 -42.98
CA VAL A 552 17.07 13.93 -44.20
C VAL A 552 16.11 15.08 -43.90
N VAL A 553 15.30 14.95 -42.85
CA VAL A 553 14.30 15.97 -42.49
C VAL A 553 14.93 17.20 -41.82
N ALA A 554 16.11 17.03 -41.20
CA ALA A 554 16.84 18.13 -40.58
C ALA A 554 17.62 19.01 -41.58
N ASP A 555 17.85 18.52 -42.80
CA ASP A 555 18.63 19.21 -43.83
C ASP A 555 17.75 19.88 -44.89
N THR A 556 18.34 20.72 -45.74
CA THR A 556 17.66 21.34 -46.88
C THR A 556 17.46 20.32 -47.99
N ILE A 557 16.20 20.11 -48.37
CA ILE A 557 15.79 19.20 -49.43
C ILE A 557 15.51 20.01 -50.69
N VAL A 558 16.26 19.74 -51.77
CA VAL A 558 16.02 20.32 -53.10
C VAL A 558 15.55 19.22 -54.04
N ASN A 559 14.26 19.24 -54.39
CA ASN A 559 13.71 18.31 -55.38
C ASN A 559 14.01 18.83 -56.80
N LEU A 560 14.91 18.15 -57.50
CA LEU A 560 15.35 18.54 -58.85
C LEU A 560 14.37 18.06 -59.92
N THR A 561 13.65 16.97 -59.68
CA THR A 561 12.61 16.43 -60.56
C THR A 561 11.36 17.30 -60.59
N ALA A 562 11.02 17.96 -59.47
CA ALA A 562 9.85 18.82 -59.37
C ALA A 562 9.98 20.19 -60.11
N ARG A 563 11.10 20.44 -60.80
CA ARG A 563 11.31 21.69 -61.57
C ARG A 563 10.33 21.77 -62.74
N ASP A 564 9.71 22.92 -62.93
CA ASP A 564 8.82 23.22 -64.06
C ASP A 564 9.59 23.63 -65.32
N ARG A 565 10.76 24.26 -65.14
CA ARG A 565 11.63 24.77 -66.21
C ARG A 565 13.09 24.79 -65.76
N MET A 566 14.00 24.90 -66.72
CA MET A 566 15.44 24.95 -66.45
C MET A 566 16.05 26.28 -66.89
N LEU A 567 16.84 26.90 -66.02
CA LEU A 567 17.50 28.18 -66.31
C LEU A 567 18.76 27.95 -67.13
N PHE A 568 18.77 28.43 -68.37
CA PHE A 568 19.98 28.64 -69.15
C PHE A 568 20.59 29.97 -68.73
N ARG A 569 21.80 29.94 -68.18
CA ARG A 569 22.58 31.11 -67.79
C ARG A 569 24.00 30.96 -68.31
N THR A 570 24.43 31.87 -69.16
CA THR A 570 25.81 31.91 -69.65
C THR A 570 26.32 33.35 -69.69
N THR A 571 27.63 33.52 -69.55
CA THR A 571 28.30 34.81 -69.69
C THR A 571 29.32 34.69 -70.81
N VAL A 572 29.22 35.56 -71.80
CA VAL A 572 30.08 35.61 -72.97
C VAL A 572 30.93 36.86 -72.91
N GLY A 573 32.25 36.70 -72.97
CA GLY A 573 33.20 37.82 -73.04
C GLY A 573 33.62 38.11 -74.48
N LEU A 574 33.45 39.35 -74.94
CA LEU A 574 33.95 39.80 -76.24
C LEU A 574 35.25 40.60 -76.10
N VAL A 575 36.10 40.64 -77.13
CA VAL A 575 37.36 41.41 -77.09
C VAL A 575 37.12 42.90 -76.87
N TYR A 576 38.03 43.60 -76.19
CA TYR A 576 37.97 45.05 -75.97
C TYR A 576 37.99 45.89 -77.25
N GLY A 577 38.47 45.32 -78.37
CA GLY A 577 38.39 45.93 -79.69
C GLY A 577 36.98 45.96 -80.29
N THR A 578 36.00 45.33 -79.64
CA THR A 578 34.60 45.32 -80.09
C THR A 578 34.01 46.71 -79.96
N THR A 579 33.59 47.28 -81.08
CA THR A 579 32.95 48.60 -81.09
C THR A 579 31.56 48.55 -80.44
N GLN A 580 31.05 49.71 -80.01
CA GLN A 580 29.70 49.82 -79.47
C GLN A 580 28.62 49.29 -80.43
N ALA A 581 28.79 49.53 -81.74
CA ALA A 581 27.86 49.06 -82.76
C ALA A 581 27.83 47.52 -82.85
N GLN A 582 29.01 46.89 -82.84
CA GLN A 582 29.13 45.43 -82.84
C GLN A 582 28.56 44.81 -81.56
N LEU A 583 28.85 45.40 -80.39
CA LEU A 583 28.30 44.95 -79.12
C LEU A 583 26.77 45.05 -79.11
N THR A 584 26.22 46.16 -79.60
CA THR A 584 24.76 46.35 -79.71
C THR A 584 24.13 45.34 -80.68
N PHE A 585 24.80 45.07 -81.81
CA PHE A 585 24.37 44.05 -82.76
C PHE A 585 24.31 42.65 -82.13
N VAL A 586 25.36 42.23 -81.42
CA VAL A 586 25.37 40.93 -80.73
C VAL A 586 24.25 40.85 -79.68
N LEU A 587 24.08 41.89 -78.87
CA LEU A 587 23.00 41.92 -77.87
C LEU A 587 21.60 41.79 -78.49
N ASP A 588 21.35 42.49 -79.59
CA ASP A 588 20.07 42.50 -80.28
C ASP A 588 19.78 41.17 -81.00
N GLU A 589 20.77 40.62 -81.70
CA GLU A 589 20.65 39.34 -82.40
C GLU A 589 20.49 38.16 -81.44
N VAL A 590 21.21 38.17 -80.30
CA VAL A 590 21.01 37.13 -79.26
C VAL A 590 19.61 37.24 -78.66
N ARG A 591 19.06 38.44 -78.47
CA ARG A 591 17.67 38.61 -78.02
C ARG A 591 16.69 38.03 -79.04
N ARG A 592 16.85 38.35 -80.34
CA ARG A 592 15.99 37.79 -81.40
C ARG A 592 16.09 36.27 -81.44
N MET A 593 17.29 35.72 -81.40
CA MET A 593 17.52 34.27 -81.37
C MET A 593 16.79 33.59 -80.21
N LEU A 594 16.79 34.18 -79.00
CA LEU A 594 16.06 33.62 -77.87
C LEU A 594 14.54 33.80 -77.99
N LEU A 595 14.07 34.89 -78.61
CA LEU A 595 12.64 35.13 -78.86
C LEU A 595 12.07 34.18 -79.93
N ASP A 596 12.88 33.85 -80.94
CA ASP A 596 12.50 33.01 -82.07
C ASP A 596 12.60 31.50 -81.76
N ASP A 597 13.33 31.10 -80.71
CA ASP A 597 13.45 29.69 -80.34
C ASP A 597 12.25 29.21 -79.52
N PRO A 598 11.40 28.31 -80.05
CA PRO A 598 10.17 27.88 -79.38
C PRO A 598 10.42 27.07 -78.09
N ARG A 599 11.66 26.63 -77.84
CA ARG A 599 12.02 25.87 -76.63
C ARG A 599 12.39 26.80 -75.47
N VAL A 600 12.62 28.09 -75.72
CA VAL A 600 12.94 29.10 -74.72
C VAL A 600 11.69 29.92 -74.44
N LEU A 601 11.35 30.10 -73.17
CA LEU A 601 10.21 30.91 -72.77
C LEU A 601 10.53 32.38 -73.02
N VAL A 602 9.58 33.11 -73.60
CA VAL A 602 9.67 34.56 -73.86
C VAL A 602 9.82 35.35 -72.55
N GLU A 603 9.08 34.93 -71.52
CA GLU A 603 9.12 35.56 -70.20
C GLU A 603 10.38 35.17 -69.41
N GLY A 604 11.09 36.18 -68.89
CA GLY A 604 12.28 35.98 -68.07
C GLY A 604 13.61 35.93 -68.83
N GLN A 605 13.59 36.13 -70.16
CA GLN A 605 14.82 36.30 -70.94
C GLN A 605 15.52 37.61 -70.57
N ARG A 606 16.83 37.57 -70.40
CA ARG A 606 17.66 38.76 -70.16
C ARG A 606 18.97 38.61 -70.92
N VAL A 607 19.22 39.54 -71.83
CA VAL A 607 20.50 39.67 -72.54
C VAL A 607 20.99 41.09 -72.31
N ARG A 608 22.10 41.24 -71.58
CA ARG A 608 22.63 42.54 -71.20
C ARG A 608 24.15 42.56 -71.19
N PHE A 609 24.70 43.71 -71.55
CA PHE A 609 26.08 44.03 -71.23
C PHE A 609 26.17 44.26 -69.71
N VAL A 610 26.95 43.43 -69.02
CA VAL A 610 27.12 43.48 -67.57
C VAL A 610 28.19 44.50 -67.18
N GLY A 611 29.28 44.54 -67.95
CA GLY A 611 30.39 45.43 -67.68
C GLY A 611 31.69 44.96 -68.29
N PHE A 612 32.78 45.50 -67.77
CA PHE A 612 34.14 45.30 -68.27
C PHE A 612 34.88 44.28 -67.38
N GLY A 613 35.22 43.13 -67.94
CA GLY A 613 36.03 42.09 -67.30
C GLY A 613 37.53 42.35 -67.45
N ALA A 614 38.39 41.52 -66.83
CA ALA A 614 39.84 41.74 -66.84
C ALA A 614 40.47 41.79 -68.26
N SER A 615 39.85 41.12 -69.22
CA SER A 615 40.27 41.10 -70.63
C SER A 615 39.10 41.01 -71.62
N SER A 616 37.86 41.27 -71.16
CA SER A 616 36.62 41.06 -71.91
C SER A 616 35.58 42.16 -71.68
N LEU A 617 34.68 42.31 -72.66
CA LEU A 617 33.38 42.97 -72.51
C LEU A 617 32.34 41.88 -72.22
N ASP A 618 31.79 41.85 -71.00
CA ASP A 618 30.97 40.73 -70.54
C ASP A 618 29.48 40.92 -70.84
N ILE A 619 28.91 39.92 -71.49
CA ILE A 619 27.49 39.82 -71.85
C ILE A 619 26.87 38.67 -71.06
N GLU A 620 25.87 38.96 -70.22
CA GLU A 620 25.09 37.92 -69.54
C GLU A 620 23.83 37.61 -70.34
N ILE A 621 23.63 36.31 -70.55
CA ILE A 621 22.52 35.72 -71.29
C ILE A 621 21.79 34.78 -70.35
N LEU A 622 20.51 35.06 -70.10
CA LEU A 622 19.61 34.32 -69.23
C LEU A 622 18.33 34.00 -70.01
N GLY A 623 17.86 32.77 -69.90
CA GLY A 623 16.57 32.36 -70.45
C GLY A 623 16.09 31.07 -69.79
N TYR A 624 14.78 30.90 -69.66
CA TYR A 624 14.21 29.65 -69.17
C TYR A 624 13.90 28.73 -70.36
N VAL A 625 14.47 27.53 -70.35
CA VAL A 625 14.13 26.47 -71.31
C VAL A 625 12.91 25.73 -70.78
N ALA A 626 11.91 25.54 -71.65
CA ALA A 626 10.63 24.90 -71.35
C ALA A 626 10.74 23.36 -71.27
N THR A 627 11.67 22.88 -70.45
CA THR A 627 11.86 21.46 -70.16
C THR A 627 12.25 21.25 -68.70
N SER A 628 11.86 20.11 -68.14
CA SER A 628 12.31 19.60 -66.85
C SER A 628 13.31 18.45 -66.99
N ASP A 629 13.45 17.89 -68.20
CA ASP A 629 14.41 16.82 -68.49
C ASP A 629 15.82 17.40 -68.73
N PHE A 630 16.78 16.91 -67.95
CA PHE A 630 18.15 17.41 -67.97
C PHE A 630 18.85 17.15 -69.30
N LEU A 631 18.63 15.99 -69.94
CA LEU A 631 19.26 15.65 -71.21
C LEU A 631 18.73 16.51 -72.36
N THR A 632 17.43 16.78 -72.37
CA THR A 632 16.82 17.72 -73.31
C THR A 632 17.36 19.12 -73.08
N PHE A 633 17.47 19.58 -71.83
CA PHE A 633 18.05 20.88 -71.51
C PHE A 633 19.48 21.04 -72.01
N THR A 634 20.37 20.07 -71.77
CA THR A 634 21.76 20.17 -72.21
C THR A 634 21.88 20.22 -73.73
N THR A 635 21.00 19.50 -74.44
CA THR A 635 20.92 19.55 -75.90
C THR A 635 20.51 20.94 -76.40
N VAL A 636 19.48 21.54 -75.78
CA VAL A 636 19.05 22.91 -76.13
C VAL A 636 20.14 23.92 -75.78
N ALA A 637 20.76 23.82 -74.60
CA ALA A 637 21.83 24.70 -74.17
C ALA A 637 23.04 24.65 -75.13
N GLN A 638 23.39 23.46 -75.64
CA GLN A 638 24.43 23.30 -76.65
C GLN A 638 24.08 24.05 -77.95
N ASP A 639 22.87 23.85 -78.47
CA ASP A 639 22.42 24.53 -79.69
C ASP A 639 22.38 26.06 -79.52
N LEU A 640 21.88 26.57 -78.38
CA LEU A 640 21.91 28.00 -78.06
C LEU A 640 23.35 28.54 -78.02
N ASN A 641 24.28 27.84 -77.39
CA ASN A 641 25.69 28.25 -77.35
C ASN A 641 26.33 28.31 -78.74
N LEU A 642 26.03 27.34 -79.62
CA LEU A 642 26.55 27.32 -81.00
C LEU A 642 25.99 28.47 -81.85
N ARG A 643 24.72 28.83 -81.68
CA ARG A 643 24.13 29.99 -82.36
C ARG A 643 24.69 31.31 -81.84
N ILE A 644 24.98 31.41 -80.53
CA ILE A 644 25.65 32.58 -79.96
C ILE A 644 27.05 32.75 -80.56
N LEU A 645 27.79 31.65 -80.74
CA LEU A 645 29.09 31.65 -81.44
C LEU A 645 28.97 32.25 -82.84
N GLU A 646 28.01 31.75 -83.64
CA GLU A 646 27.76 32.26 -85.00
C GLU A 646 27.39 33.76 -85.02
N ILE A 647 26.55 34.22 -84.08
CA ILE A 647 26.16 35.64 -83.97
C ILE A 647 27.38 36.52 -83.68
N VAL A 648 28.27 36.08 -82.79
CA VAL A 648 29.49 36.82 -82.46
C VAL A 648 30.41 36.90 -83.68
N GLU A 649 30.64 35.79 -84.39
CA GLU A 649 31.45 35.76 -85.61
C GLU A 649 30.87 36.67 -86.71
N ARG A 650 29.54 36.62 -86.92
CA ARG A 650 28.83 37.45 -87.90
C ARG A 650 28.95 38.96 -87.61
N SER A 651 29.10 39.34 -86.35
CA SER A 651 29.31 40.74 -85.95
C SER A 651 30.71 41.28 -86.28
N GLY A 652 31.65 40.40 -86.67
CA GLY A 652 33.06 40.73 -86.83
C GLY A 652 33.79 40.99 -85.51
N SER A 653 33.19 40.61 -84.38
CA SER A 653 33.85 40.54 -83.08
C SER A 653 34.45 39.14 -82.86
N ALA A 654 35.15 38.96 -81.75
CA ALA A 654 35.72 37.69 -81.34
C ALA A 654 35.53 37.49 -79.84
N PHE A 655 35.51 36.23 -79.42
CA PHE A 655 35.56 35.89 -78.00
C PHE A 655 36.89 36.36 -77.39
N ALA A 656 36.80 36.92 -76.19
CA ALA A 656 37.97 37.38 -75.45
C ALA A 656 38.76 36.20 -74.89
N TYR A 657 40.06 36.20 -75.14
CA TYR A 657 41.02 35.37 -74.42
C TYR A 657 41.62 36.17 -73.27
N PRO A 658 42.06 35.50 -72.18
CA PRO A 658 42.90 36.13 -71.16
C PRO A 658 44.10 36.84 -71.82
N SER A 659 44.06 38.17 -71.87
CA SER A 659 45.03 39.00 -72.58
C SER A 659 45.85 39.82 -71.60
N GLN A 660 47.17 39.85 -71.80
CA GLN A 660 48.09 40.67 -71.00
C GLN A 660 48.95 41.51 -71.93
N THR A 661 49.08 42.80 -71.62
CA THR A 661 50.05 43.67 -72.29
C THR A 661 51.39 43.54 -71.56
N LEU A 662 52.31 42.75 -72.13
CA LEU A 662 53.66 42.61 -71.59
C LEU A 662 54.52 43.80 -72.04
N TYR A 663 54.78 44.73 -71.14
CA TYR A 663 55.81 45.74 -71.36
C TYR A 663 57.19 45.09 -71.19
N LEU A 664 57.84 44.76 -72.30
CA LEU A 664 59.25 44.34 -72.31
C LEU A 664 60.15 45.54 -72.04
N ALA A 665 60.25 45.94 -70.77
CA ALA A 665 61.37 46.76 -70.34
C ALA A 665 62.66 45.96 -70.55
N ARG A 666 63.69 46.58 -71.13
CA ARG A 666 65.06 46.08 -70.95
C ARG A 666 65.38 46.27 -69.48
N ASP A 667 65.09 45.26 -68.70
CA ASP A 667 65.51 45.18 -67.31
C ASP A 667 67.04 45.24 -67.33
N GLN A 668 67.59 46.39 -66.96
CA GLN A 668 68.95 46.39 -66.43
C GLN A 668 68.81 45.65 -65.11
N GLY A 669 68.84 44.30 -65.18
CA GLY A 669 68.50 43.43 -64.07
C GLY A 669 69.16 43.91 -62.78
N LEU A 670 68.53 43.62 -61.64
CA LEU A 670 68.97 44.02 -60.29
C LEU A 670 70.49 44.17 -60.20
N SER A 671 70.99 45.39 -59.97
CA SER A 671 72.43 45.60 -60.11
C SER A 671 73.18 44.74 -59.09
N PRO A 672 74.02 43.79 -59.54
CA PRO A 672 74.68 42.87 -58.64
C PRO A 672 75.60 43.60 -57.66
N GLU A 673 76.11 44.76 -58.05
CA GLU A 673 76.87 45.66 -57.18
C GLU A 673 76.05 46.22 -56.01
N ARG A 674 74.81 46.69 -56.25
CA ARG A 674 73.97 47.20 -55.16
C ARG A 674 73.43 46.07 -54.30
N ALA A 675 73.14 44.91 -54.89
CA ALA A 675 72.75 43.72 -54.14
C ALA A 675 73.90 43.23 -53.24
N ALA A 676 75.14 43.17 -53.74
CA ALA A 676 76.32 42.80 -52.97
C ALA A 676 76.66 43.86 -51.90
N ALA A 677 76.55 45.14 -52.22
CA ALA A 677 76.74 46.21 -51.26
C ALA A 677 75.69 46.17 -50.14
N ALA A 678 74.41 45.94 -50.48
CA ALA A 678 73.34 45.77 -49.49
C ALA A 678 73.57 44.53 -48.63
N ALA A 679 73.97 43.40 -49.22
CA ALA A 679 74.29 42.18 -48.48
C ALA A 679 75.50 42.38 -47.55
N ALA A 680 76.54 43.09 -47.99
CA ALA A 680 77.70 43.43 -47.16
C ALA A 680 77.32 44.35 -45.99
N VAL A 681 76.46 45.35 -46.23
CA VAL A 681 75.93 46.23 -45.16
C VAL A 681 75.08 45.45 -44.17
N VAL A 682 74.23 44.54 -44.63
CA VAL A 682 73.41 43.67 -43.76
C VAL A 682 74.30 42.72 -42.97
N ALA A 683 75.31 42.09 -43.59
CA ALA A 683 76.25 41.19 -42.92
C ALA A 683 77.09 41.94 -41.87
N ALA A 684 77.58 43.13 -42.19
CA ALA A 684 78.30 43.99 -41.24
C ALA A 684 77.42 44.38 -40.04
N ARG A 685 76.15 44.75 -40.29
CA ARG A 685 75.19 45.10 -39.23
C ARG A 685 74.73 43.88 -38.41
N GLN A 686 74.66 42.70 -39.00
CA GLN A 686 74.42 41.43 -38.28
C GLN A 686 75.60 41.08 -37.37
N GLN A 687 76.84 41.20 -37.86
CA GLN A 687 78.05 40.97 -37.06
C GLN A 687 78.22 41.99 -35.93
N ALA A 688 77.83 43.25 -36.15
CA ALA A 688 77.81 44.29 -35.12
C ALA A 688 76.62 44.17 -34.13
N GLY A 689 75.70 43.21 -34.32
CA GLY A 689 74.54 43.02 -33.46
C GLY A 689 73.46 44.12 -33.59
N GLU A 690 73.53 44.95 -34.63
CA GLU A 690 72.62 46.07 -34.86
C GLU A 690 71.34 45.67 -35.62
N LEU A 691 71.32 44.45 -36.18
CA LEU A 691 70.23 43.90 -36.96
C LEU A 691 69.49 42.83 -36.12
N ALA A 692 68.60 43.27 -35.24
CA ALA A 692 67.72 42.40 -34.45
C ALA A 692 66.26 42.57 -34.92
N VAL A 693 65.69 41.50 -35.47
CA VAL A 693 64.24 41.39 -35.74
C VAL A 693 63.69 40.45 -34.66
N PRO A 694 62.69 40.85 -33.85
CA PRO A 694 61.62 41.78 -34.20
C PRO A 694 61.79 43.25 -33.77
N GLU A 695 62.69 43.59 -32.84
CA GLU A 695 62.92 44.99 -32.41
C GLU A 695 64.41 45.28 -32.16
N PRO A 696 64.94 46.44 -32.60
CA PRO A 696 66.33 46.81 -32.37
C PRO A 696 66.61 47.01 -30.86
N PRO A 697 67.84 46.74 -30.38
CA PRO A 697 68.16 46.88 -28.96
C PRO A 697 67.85 48.29 -28.44
N PRO A 698 67.32 48.45 -27.21
CA PRO A 698 66.97 49.77 -26.66
C PRO A 698 68.11 50.81 -26.71
N ALA A 699 69.36 50.36 -26.59
CA ALA A 699 70.54 51.21 -26.69
C ALA A 699 70.72 51.88 -28.07
N LEU A 700 70.26 51.22 -29.13
CA LEU A 700 70.32 51.70 -30.52
C LEU A 700 69.21 52.71 -30.81
N VAL A 701 68.03 52.49 -30.23
CA VAL A 701 66.93 53.46 -30.24
C VAL A 701 67.33 54.74 -29.50
N GLU A 702 68.00 54.62 -28.35
CA GLU A 702 68.45 55.76 -27.53
C GLU A 702 69.57 56.57 -28.21
N THR A 703 70.50 55.91 -28.89
CA THR A 703 71.55 56.59 -29.68
C THR A 703 70.99 57.30 -30.91
N ALA A 704 70.00 56.70 -31.59
CA ALA A 704 69.28 57.37 -32.67
C ALA A 704 68.48 58.59 -32.17
N ARG A 705 67.86 58.48 -30.98
CA ARG A 705 67.13 59.59 -30.33
C ARG A 705 68.06 60.76 -29.99
N ARG A 706 69.22 60.50 -29.37
CA ARG A 706 70.25 61.53 -29.07
C ARG A 706 70.84 62.18 -30.32
N ARG A 707 70.94 61.44 -31.44
CA ARG A 707 71.44 61.97 -32.72
C ARG A 707 70.41 62.87 -33.40
N ARG A 708 69.11 62.56 -33.25
CA ARG A 708 68.01 63.44 -33.68
C ARG A 708 67.93 64.71 -32.82
N GLU A 709 68.05 64.60 -31.50
CA GLU A 709 68.03 65.76 -30.59
C GLU A 709 69.16 66.75 -30.88
N ARG A 710 70.39 66.26 -31.16
CA ARG A 710 71.51 67.10 -31.64
C ARG A 710 71.34 67.66 -33.06
N GLY A 711 70.48 67.07 -33.88
CA GLY A 711 70.18 67.54 -35.23
C GLY A 711 69.12 68.65 -35.25
N THR A 712 68.28 68.74 -34.23
CA THR A 712 67.29 69.81 -34.05
C THR A 712 67.86 71.08 -33.38
N GLU A 713 68.93 70.99 -32.59
CA GLU A 713 69.66 72.18 -32.08
C GLU A 713 70.54 72.88 -33.14
N ALA A 714 70.63 72.35 -34.36
CA ALA A 714 71.35 72.95 -35.49
C ALA A 714 70.41 73.54 -36.56
N ALA A 715 69.10 73.66 -36.26
CA ALA A 715 68.08 74.15 -37.18
C ALA A 715 67.07 75.14 -36.55
N ASP A 716 67.48 75.84 -35.48
CA ASP A 716 66.88 77.11 -35.02
C ASP A 716 67.91 78.24 -35.13
#